data_AF-A0A7C8YR38-F1
#
_entry.id   AF-A0A7C8YR38-F1
#
_cell.length_a   1.000
_cell.length_b   1.000
_cell.length_c   1.000
_cell.angle_alpha   90.00
_cell.angle_beta   90.00
_cell.angle_gamma   90.00
#
_symmetry.space_group_name_H-M   'P 1'
#
loop_
_entity.id
_entity.type
_entity.pdbx_description
1 polymer ?
#
loop_
_entity_poly.entity_id
_entity_poly.type
_entity_poly.pdbx_seq_one_letter_code
_entity_poly.pdbx_strand_id
1 'polypeptide(L)'
;LYFARIDYQDRAKRRNEKHLEVVWRGSRSLHSTSQIFTSAFPTHYSPPDGFQFEVNDDSIPVQDDPLLFDNNVQKRVSDFVAAAVAQANVTRANHVMWTMGDDFKYQYADSWFKQMDKLIHYVNLDGRVNALYSTPSIYTDAKYATMDSWPVKTDDFFPYADAANAYWTGYFTSRPSFKGYIRVMSGYYLAARQLEFLMGRSGSISGTETLADALAIAQHHDGVSGTEKQHVAADYTKRLHMGYVEAEKVVASSVASLSSKHGKSLTNFQQCPLLNVSYCPASENILLNGKSLVVVVYNPLGWKREEVIQIPVLVDKVIVRDFNGNEVESQLLPVTNASLTVRSYHVRAYLGKNTDDTIRYWLAFSVSVPPLGFSTYVVSALQSGGRSTISSTSTVFGNTDQTLEIGQGNLKLLFSSNGGKLTQYINKRNSVNTVAEQSYIYYSGFSGEEGDSQASGAYILRPNGTFQIKAEEEAPLTVMKGPLLDEFHQQLTSWIHQITRIYKSKEHAEVEFMVGPIPIDDGIGKEIVTQITTTMKTNGTFYTDSNGRDFLRRIRDYRQDWDLEINQPIAGNYYPLNLGIYMEDGNTELSVLVDRAVGGSSIKDGQIEIMLHRRLVHDDSRGVGEALNETVCIHNDCKGLMVKGKFF
;
A
#
# COMPACT_ATOMS: atom_id res chain seq x y z
N LEU A 1 15.30 -5.62 -19.20
CA LEU A 1 15.09 -5.28 -17.77
C LEU A 1 16.29 -5.80 -16.99
N TYR A 2 16.83 -5.01 -16.07
CA TYR A 2 18.01 -5.35 -15.28
C TYR A 2 17.76 -5.02 -13.81
N PHE A 3 18.11 -5.92 -12.91
CA PHE A 3 17.95 -5.69 -11.47
C PHE A 3 18.88 -6.59 -10.65
N ALA A 4 19.14 -6.19 -9.40
CA ALA A 4 20.03 -6.94 -8.51
C ALA A 4 19.28 -7.91 -7.59
N ARG A 5 18.12 -7.52 -7.04
CA ARG A 5 17.48 -8.20 -5.91
C ARG A 5 16.56 -9.34 -6.38
N ILE A 6 16.99 -10.58 -6.12
CA ILE A 6 16.23 -11.83 -6.17
C ILE A 6 16.56 -12.64 -4.91
N ASP A 7 15.69 -13.56 -4.55
CA ASP A 7 15.88 -14.48 -3.43
C ASP A 7 17.26 -15.15 -3.47
N TYR A 8 17.93 -15.27 -2.32
CA TYR A 8 19.29 -15.78 -2.23
C TYR A 8 19.40 -17.26 -2.67
N GLN A 9 18.38 -18.09 -2.41
CA GLN A 9 18.32 -19.48 -2.86
C GLN A 9 18.07 -19.55 -4.37
N ASP A 10 17.15 -18.72 -4.89
CA ASP A 10 16.92 -18.58 -6.34
C ASP A 10 18.21 -18.16 -7.07
N ARG A 11 18.92 -17.16 -6.52
CA ARG A 11 20.21 -16.71 -7.06
C ARG A 11 21.25 -17.82 -7.09
N ALA A 12 21.38 -18.58 -6.01
CA ALA A 12 22.33 -19.69 -5.93
C ALA A 12 22.05 -20.73 -7.03
N LYS A 13 20.79 -21.14 -7.20
CA LYS A 13 20.37 -22.05 -8.27
C LYS A 13 20.63 -21.47 -9.65
N ARG A 14 20.20 -20.22 -9.91
CA ARG A 14 20.38 -19.55 -11.19
C ARG A 14 21.85 -19.36 -11.58
N ARG A 15 22.74 -19.13 -10.61
CA ARG A 15 24.19 -19.07 -10.88
C ARG A 15 24.72 -20.43 -11.35
N ASN A 16 24.33 -21.51 -10.67
CA ASN A 16 24.77 -22.87 -11.01
C ASN A 16 24.25 -23.31 -12.39
N GLU A 17 23.03 -22.91 -12.75
CA GLU A 17 22.37 -23.28 -14.01
C GLU A 17 22.61 -22.28 -15.16
N LYS A 18 23.30 -21.16 -14.89
CA LYS A 18 23.40 -20.01 -15.81
C LYS A 18 22.01 -19.50 -16.28
N HIS A 19 21.09 -19.36 -15.34
CA HIS A 19 19.70 -18.90 -15.51
C HIS A 19 19.43 -17.53 -14.88
N LEU A 20 20.47 -16.73 -14.64
CA LEU A 20 20.35 -15.33 -14.21
C LEU A 20 19.72 -14.44 -15.30
N GLU A 21 19.88 -14.84 -16.56
CA GLU A 21 19.32 -14.17 -17.73
C GLU A 21 18.21 -15.03 -18.34
N VAL A 22 17.02 -14.46 -18.48
CA VAL A 22 15.79 -15.14 -18.87
C VAL A 22 15.01 -14.30 -19.89
N VAL A 23 14.13 -14.96 -20.64
CA VAL A 23 13.00 -14.29 -21.31
C VAL A 23 11.81 -14.35 -20.37
N TRP A 24 11.49 -13.22 -19.75
CA TRP A 24 10.41 -13.12 -18.77
C TRP A 24 9.06 -12.87 -19.45
N ARG A 25 8.09 -13.74 -19.16
CA ARG A 25 6.68 -13.66 -19.57
C ARG A 25 5.82 -13.39 -18.33
N GLY A 26 5.76 -12.13 -17.91
CA GLY A 26 5.06 -11.72 -16.68
C GLY A 26 3.53 -11.73 -16.77
N SER A 27 2.96 -11.69 -17.99
CA SER A 27 1.50 -11.75 -18.18
C SER A 27 1.07 -13.15 -18.59
N ARG A 28 0.19 -13.76 -17.78
CA ARG A 28 -0.42 -15.05 -18.12
C ARG A 28 -1.32 -14.95 -19.35
N SER A 29 -1.99 -13.82 -19.55
CA SER A 29 -2.93 -13.62 -20.66
C SER A 29 -2.24 -13.32 -22.00
N LEU A 30 -1.10 -12.63 -21.99
CA LEU A 30 -0.38 -12.21 -23.21
C LEU A 30 0.76 -13.15 -23.59
N HIS A 31 1.19 -14.04 -22.69
CA HIS A 31 2.24 -15.02 -22.94
C HIS A 31 3.50 -14.40 -23.58
N SER A 32 3.92 -14.89 -24.75
CA SER A 32 5.12 -14.44 -25.45
C SER A 32 4.99 -13.08 -26.14
N THR A 33 3.77 -12.54 -26.33
CA THR A 33 3.59 -11.25 -27.02
C THR A 33 3.97 -10.05 -26.14
N SER A 34 4.14 -10.26 -24.84
CA SER A 34 4.59 -9.25 -23.87
C SER A 34 5.86 -9.67 -23.13
N GLN A 35 6.72 -10.47 -23.76
CA GLN A 35 7.93 -10.97 -23.13
C GLN A 35 9.06 -9.94 -23.17
N ILE A 36 9.96 -9.98 -22.18
CA ILE A 36 11.09 -9.06 -22.07
C ILE A 36 12.35 -9.82 -21.66
N PHE A 37 13.50 -9.47 -22.26
CA PHE A 37 14.79 -9.96 -21.78
C PHE A 37 15.08 -9.38 -20.39
N THR A 38 15.40 -10.26 -19.46
CA THR A 38 15.53 -9.92 -18.05
C THR A 38 16.80 -10.54 -17.48
N SER A 39 17.60 -9.73 -16.80
CA SER A 39 18.84 -10.15 -16.17
C SER A 39 18.85 -9.78 -14.70
N ALA A 40 18.91 -10.80 -13.83
CA ALA A 40 19.27 -10.64 -12.43
C ALA A 40 20.80 -10.60 -12.31
N PHE A 41 21.36 -9.59 -11.64
CA PHE A 41 22.81 -9.52 -11.48
C PHE A 41 23.36 -10.66 -10.63
N PRO A 42 24.61 -11.12 -10.82
CA PRO A 42 25.14 -12.27 -10.09
C PRO A 42 25.23 -12.09 -8.58
N THR A 43 25.38 -10.86 -8.10
CA THR A 43 25.57 -10.52 -6.68
C THR A 43 24.81 -9.24 -6.30
N HIS A 44 25.39 -8.08 -6.60
CA HIS A 44 24.86 -6.75 -6.29
C HIS A 44 24.81 -5.88 -7.57
N TYR A 45 24.45 -4.61 -7.44
CA TYR A 45 24.55 -3.60 -8.50
C TYR A 45 25.86 -2.79 -8.45
N SER A 46 26.84 -3.26 -7.65
CA SER A 46 28.20 -2.70 -7.54
C SER A 46 29.15 -3.29 -8.58
N PRO A 47 30.34 -2.70 -8.82
CA PRO A 47 31.40 -3.37 -9.55
C PRO A 47 31.88 -4.63 -8.82
N PRO A 48 32.65 -5.51 -9.48
CA PRO A 48 33.37 -6.58 -8.79
C PRO A 48 34.31 -6.03 -7.71
N ASP A 49 34.57 -6.84 -6.69
CA ASP A 49 35.46 -6.47 -5.58
C ASP A 49 36.82 -5.98 -6.09
N GLY A 50 37.27 -4.84 -5.56
CA GLY A 50 38.51 -4.19 -5.98
C GLY A 50 38.43 -3.33 -7.25
N PHE A 51 37.23 -3.11 -7.80
CA PHE A 51 36.98 -2.24 -8.96
C PHE A 51 36.05 -1.04 -8.65
N GLN A 52 35.99 -0.63 -7.38
CA GLN A 52 35.35 0.60 -6.96
C GLN A 52 36.37 1.75 -7.05
N PHE A 53 35.99 2.87 -7.69
CA PHE A 53 36.91 3.97 -7.98
C PHE A 53 36.34 5.33 -7.59
N GLU A 54 35.55 5.38 -6.52
CA GLU A 54 35.04 6.66 -6.01
C GLU A 54 36.19 7.51 -5.45
N VAL A 55 36.04 8.83 -5.54
CA VAL A 55 37.02 9.74 -4.96
C VAL A 55 37.15 9.50 -3.44
N ASN A 56 38.38 9.49 -2.94
CA ASN A 56 38.75 9.20 -1.56
C ASN A 56 38.45 7.77 -1.07
N ASP A 57 38.07 6.87 -1.97
CA ASP A 57 37.97 5.44 -1.64
C ASP A 57 39.36 4.81 -1.55
N ASP A 58 39.52 3.79 -0.70
CA ASP A 58 40.76 3.04 -0.55
C ASP A 58 40.89 2.01 -1.68
N SER A 59 40.94 2.52 -2.91
CA SER A 59 41.01 1.74 -4.14
C SER A 59 42.42 1.74 -4.70
N ILE A 60 42.86 0.61 -5.26
CA ILE A 60 44.18 0.49 -5.88
C ILE A 60 44.09 1.00 -7.34
N PRO A 61 44.66 2.17 -7.67
CA PRO A 61 44.64 2.68 -9.03
C PRO A 61 45.59 1.87 -9.92
N VAL A 62 45.36 1.92 -11.23
CA VAL A 62 46.32 1.48 -12.24
C VAL A 62 47.45 2.53 -12.30
N GLN A 63 48.61 2.14 -11.79
CA GLN A 63 49.88 2.86 -11.91
C GLN A 63 50.58 2.28 -13.14
N ASP A 64 50.68 3.10 -14.18
CA ASP A 64 51.24 2.79 -15.49
C ASP A 64 52.37 3.74 -15.90
N ASP A 65 52.66 4.77 -15.09
CA ASP A 65 53.72 5.73 -15.38
C ASP A 65 55.09 5.10 -15.04
N PRO A 66 55.95 4.83 -16.02
CA PRO A 66 57.25 4.22 -15.78
C PRO A 66 58.21 5.11 -14.97
N LEU A 67 57.88 6.39 -14.77
CA LEU A 67 58.68 7.34 -14.00
C LEU A 67 58.36 7.34 -12.50
N LEU A 68 57.28 6.66 -12.08
CA LEU A 68 56.95 6.50 -10.66
C LEU A 68 57.16 5.04 -10.22
N PHE A 69 57.26 4.83 -8.92
CA PHE A 69 57.37 3.49 -8.34
C PHE A 69 56.03 2.73 -8.38
N ASP A 70 56.10 1.44 -8.06
CA ASP A 70 54.94 0.57 -7.84
C ASP A 70 54.03 0.36 -9.07
N ASN A 71 54.63 0.24 -10.26
CA ASN A 71 53.91 -0.18 -11.46
C ASN A 71 53.16 -1.50 -11.23
N ASN A 72 51.86 -1.47 -11.50
CA ASN A 72 50.97 -2.58 -11.15
C ASN A 72 50.08 -3.05 -12.31
N VAL A 73 50.36 -2.62 -13.55
CA VAL A 73 49.52 -2.90 -14.74
C VAL A 73 49.24 -4.40 -14.88
N GLN A 74 50.27 -5.25 -14.85
CA GLN A 74 50.10 -6.70 -15.02
C GLN A 74 49.21 -7.33 -13.94
N LYS A 75 49.33 -6.85 -12.69
CA LYS A 75 48.49 -7.30 -11.59
C LYS A 75 47.04 -6.88 -11.80
N ARG A 76 46.79 -5.60 -12.09
CA ARG A 76 45.42 -5.07 -12.30
C ARG A 76 44.71 -5.69 -13.50
N VAL A 77 45.43 -5.97 -14.58
CA VAL A 77 44.91 -6.73 -15.73
C VAL A 77 44.56 -8.16 -15.32
N SER A 78 45.40 -8.82 -14.52
CA SER A 78 45.13 -10.19 -14.06
C SER A 78 43.94 -10.25 -13.09
N ASP A 79 43.80 -9.26 -12.20
CA ASP A 79 42.62 -9.10 -11.34
C ASP A 79 41.35 -8.94 -12.19
N PHE A 80 41.40 -8.12 -13.25
CA PHE A 80 40.27 -7.86 -14.15
C PHE A 80 39.85 -9.14 -14.89
N VAL A 81 40.82 -9.84 -15.49
CA VAL A 81 40.59 -11.11 -16.19
C VAL A 81 39.98 -12.15 -15.24
N ALA A 82 40.50 -12.27 -14.01
CA ALA A 82 39.98 -13.21 -13.03
C ALA A 82 38.51 -12.92 -12.67
N ALA A 83 38.17 -11.67 -12.37
CA ALA A 83 36.80 -11.25 -12.10
C ALA A 83 35.87 -11.46 -13.32
N ALA A 84 36.35 -11.18 -14.52
CA ALA A 84 35.55 -11.30 -15.74
C ALA A 84 35.23 -12.76 -16.05
N VAL A 85 36.22 -13.65 -15.92
CA VAL A 85 36.06 -15.10 -16.08
C VAL A 85 35.14 -15.66 -14.98
N ALA A 86 35.26 -15.20 -13.73
CA ALA A 86 34.38 -15.62 -12.65
C ALA A 86 32.90 -15.28 -12.95
N GLN A 87 32.62 -14.10 -13.50
CA GLN A 87 31.26 -13.73 -13.91
C GLN A 87 30.82 -14.47 -15.18
N ALA A 88 31.70 -14.67 -16.15
CA ALA A 88 31.42 -15.45 -17.36
C ALA A 88 31.04 -16.90 -17.03
N ASN A 89 31.61 -17.47 -15.97
CA ASN A 89 31.29 -18.83 -15.51
C ASN A 89 29.82 -19.01 -15.07
N VAL A 90 29.13 -17.93 -14.69
CA VAL A 90 27.70 -17.97 -14.28
C VAL A 90 26.76 -17.30 -15.29
N THR A 91 27.28 -16.89 -16.45
CA THR A 91 26.55 -16.16 -17.50
C THR A 91 26.53 -16.97 -18.81
N ARG A 92 25.46 -16.88 -19.60
CA ARG A 92 25.41 -17.50 -20.94
C ARG A 92 26.10 -16.60 -21.97
N ALA A 93 26.50 -17.17 -23.10
CA ALA A 93 27.25 -16.47 -24.15
C ALA A 93 28.62 -15.95 -23.70
N ASN A 94 29.26 -15.15 -24.55
CA ASN A 94 30.58 -14.55 -24.37
C ASN A 94 30.52 -13.04 -24.01
N HIS A 95 29.39 -12.56 -23.51
CA HIS A 95 29.19 -11.18 -23.08
C HIS A 95 28.78 -11.14 -21.61
N VAL A 96 29.49 -10.35 -20.80
CA VAL A 96 29.16 -10.04 -19.41
C VAL A 96 29.01 -8.52 -19.22
N MET A 97 28.23 -8.11 -18.22
CA MET A 97 28.04 -6.70 -17.87
C MET A 97 28.54 -6.44 -16.45
N TRP A 98 29.44 -5.47 -16.30
CA TRP A 98 29.83 -4.92 -15.00
C TRP A 98 29.09 -3.61 -14.75
N THR A 99 28.38 -3.55 -13.64
CA THR A 99 27.74 -2.32 -13.16
C THR A 99 28.79 -1.47 -12.44
N MET A 100 29.59 -0.75 -13.21
CA MET A 100 30.66 0.13 -12.71
C MET A 100 30.04 1.35 -12.02
N GLY A 101 29.57 1.22 -10.79
CA GLY A 101 28.93 2.27 -10.01
C GLY A 101 28.30 1.71 -8.73
N ASP A 102 27.66 2.57 -7.95
CA ASP A 102 26.93 2.19 -6.73
C ASP A 102 26.04 3.38 -6.29
N ASP A 103 25.42 3.30 -5.11
CA ASP A 103 24.66 4.38 -4.50
C ASP A 103 25.45 5.70 -4.48
N PHE A 104 24.90 6.72 -5.15
CA PHE A 104 25.42 8.10 -5.22
C PHE A 104 26.91 8.23 -5.57
N LYS A 105 27.44 7.29 -6.37
CA LYS A 105 28.81 7.34 -6.92
C LYS A 105 28.91 8.32 -8.09
N TYR A 106 30.13 8.48 -8.62
CA TYR A 106 30.49 9.43 -9.67
C TYR A 106 30.40 10.91 -9.26
N GLN A 107 30.54 11.23 -7.96
CA GLN A 107 30.59 12.64 -7.52
C GLN A 107 31.80 13.37 -8.15
N TYR A 108 32.92 12.64 -8.29
CA TYR A 108 34.04 13.04 -9.13
C TYR A 108 34.30 11.96 -10.19
N ALA A 109 33.56 12.06 -11.30
CA ALA A 109 33.52 11.05 -12.34
C ALA A 109 34.89 10.70 -12.96
N ASP A 110 35.81 11.66 -13.04
CA ASP A 110 37.18 11.44 -13.55
C ASP A 110 37.92 10.34 -12.76
N SER A 111 37.65 10.16 -11.47
CA SER A 111 38.23 9.07 -10.67
C SER A 111 37.90 7.69 -11.25
N TRP A 112 36.66 7.50 -11.70
CA TRP A 112 36.21 6.26 -12.33
C TRP A 112 36.72 6.14 -13.77
N PHE A 113 36.52 7.18 -14.58
CA PHE A 113 36.88 7.15 -16.00
C PHE A 113 38.37 6.94 -16.22
N LYS A 114 39.24 7.57 -15.42
CA LYS A 114 40.69 7.39 -15.49
C LYS A 114 41.12 5.95 -15.28
N GLN A 115 40.49 5.23 -14.35
CA GLN A 115 40.80 3.82 -14.11
C GLN A 115 40.22 2.93 -15.20
N MET A 116 38.99 3.19 -15.63
CA MET A 116 38.34 2.43 -16.70
C MET A 116 39.08 2.58 -18.04
N ASP A 117 39.55 3.77 -18.41
CA ASP A 117 40.35 4.00 -19.62
C ASP A 117 41.63 3.15 -19.61
N LYS A 118 42.38 3.19 -18.51
CA LYS A 118 43.60 2.39 -18.35
C LYS A 118 43.32 0.89 -18.37
N LEU A 119 42.28 0.44 -17.66
CA LEU A 119 41.87 -0.95 -17.64
C LEU A 119 41.47 -1.42 -19.04
N ILE A 120 40.61 -0.67 -19.75
CA ILE A 120 40.20 -0.99 -21.13
C ILE A 120 41.43 -1.07 -22.04
N HIS A 121 42.33 -0.09 -21.96
CA HIS A 121 43.55 -0.07 -22.78
C HIS A 121 44.42 -1.31 -22.53
N TYR A 122 44.82 -1.57 -21.29
CA TYR A 122 45.76 -2.63 -20.97
C TYR A 122 45.14 -4.03 -21.03
N VAL A 123 43.86 -4.20 -20.70
CA VAL A 123 43.15 -5.47 -20.86
C VAL A 123 43.03 -5.85 -22.33
N ASN A 124 42.71 -4.90 -23.20
CA ASN A 124 42.61 -5.16 -24.64
C ASN A 124 43.99 -5.40 -25.29
N LEU A 125 45.05 -4.75 -24.78
CA LEU A 125 46.43 -5.05 -25.21
C LEU A 125 46.88 -6.45 -24.78
N ASP A 126 46.52 -6.89 -23.57
CA ASP A 126 46.77 -8.24 -23.07
C ASP A 126 46.01 -9.30 -23.90
N GLY A 127 44.76 -9.02 -24.27
CA GLY A 127 44.00 -9.79 -25.25
C GLY A 127 43.37 -11.09 -24.75
N ARG A 128 43.52 -11.46 -23.46
CA ARG A 128 42.81 -12.62 -22.88
C ARG A 128 41.29 -12.43 -22.80
N VAL A 129 40.85 -11.19 -22.62
CA VAL A 129 39.45 -10.76 -22.66
C VAL A 129 39.37 -9.41 -23.35
N ASN A 130 38.17 -8.99 -23.77
CA ASN A 130 37.93 -7.68 -24.35
C ASN A 130 37.02 -6.84 -23.44
N ALA A 131 37.45 -5.62 -23.13
CA ALA A 131 36.72 -4.63 -22.35
C ALA A 131 36.34 -3.43 -23.22
N LEU A 132 35.17 -2.84 -22.94
CA LEU A 132 34.69 -1.63 -23.60
C LEU A 132 33.74 -0.86 -22.68
N TYR A 133 33.62 0.45 -22.89
CA TYR A 133 32.46 1.18 -22.41
C TYR A 133 31.20 0.66 -23.09
N SER A 134 30.12 0.53 -22.32
CA SER A 134 28.86 -0.02 -22.81
C SER A 134 27.68 0.58 -22.05
N THR A 135 26.49 0.26 -22.51
CA THR A 135 25.21 0.56 -21.85
C THR A 135 24.39 -0.73 -21.76
N PRO A 136 23.37 -0.80 -20.88
CA PRO A 136 22.50 -1.96 -20.81
C PRO A 136 21.82 -2.31 -22.16
N SER A 137 21.53 -1.32 -23.01
CA SER A 137 20.97 -1.56 -24.35
C SER A 137 21.99 -2.19 -25.29
N ILE A 138 23.22 -1.67 -25.35
CA ILE A 138 24.30 -2.26 -26.17
C ILE A 138 24.61 -3.69 -25.71
N TYR A 139 24.63 -3.93 -24.40
CA TYR A 139 24.75 -5.28 -23.85
C TYR A 139 23.58 -6.16 -24.31
N THR A 140 22.33 -5.69 -24.22
CA THR A 140 21.16 -6.44 -24.72
C THR A 140 21.30 -6.80 -26.19
N ASP A 141 21.70 -5.85 -27.04
CA ASP A 141 21.85 -6.05 -28.48
C ASP A 141 22.92 -7.12 -28.78
N ALA A 142 24.05 -7.09 -28.05
CA ALA A 142 25.08 -8.11 -28.16
C ALA A 142 24.57 -9.50 -27.75
N LYS A 143 23.76 -9.60 -26.69
CA LYS A 143 23.14 -10.85 -26.24
C LYS A 143 22.07 -11.36 -27.20
N TYR A 144 21.33 -10.45 -27.83
CA TYR A 144 20.31 -10.79 -28.83
C TYR A 144 20.93 -11.29 -30.14
N ALA A 145 22.11 -10.77 -30.50
CA ALA A 145 22.83 -11.19 -31.70
C ALA A 145 23.45 -12.59 -31.60
N THR A 146 23.49 -13.21 -30.41
CA THR A 146 24.01 -14.57 -30.25
C THR A 146 22.96 -15.61 -30.68
N MET A 147 23.42 -16.80 -31.10
CA MET A 147 22.54 -17.93 -31.42
C MET A 147 22.13 -18.76 -30.18
N ASP A 148 22.20 -18.16 -28.99
CA ASP A 148 21.89 -18.84 -27.73
C ASP A 148 20.38 -18.98 -27.52
N SER A 149 19.99 -20.06 -26.85
CA SER A 149 18.66 -20.19 -26.27
C SER A 149 18.63 -19.60 -24.87
N TRP A 150 17.49 -19.03 -24.47
CA TRP A 150 17.30 -18.40 -23.16
C TRP A 150 16.20 -19.13 -22.37
N PRO A 151 16.38 -19.36 -21.05
CA PRO A 151 15.34 -19.95 -20.22
C PRO A 151 14.15 -18.99 -20.13
N VAL A 152 12.95 -19.55 -20.03
CA VAL A 152 11.72 -18.77 -19.84
C VAL A 152 11.43 -18.65 -18.35
N LYS A 153 11.12 -17.43 -17.91
CA LYS A 153 10.58 -17.15 -16.58
C LYS A 153 9.12 -16.73 -16.72
N THR A 154 8.24 -17.22 -15.86
CA THR A 154 6.84 -16.79 -15.74
C THR A 154 6.57 -16.20 -14.36
N ASP A 155 5.37 -15.66 -14.14
CA ASP A 155 4.95 -15.09 -12.84
C ASP A 155 5.91 -13.97 -12.37
N ASP A 156 6.32 -13.93 -11.09
CA ASP A 156 7.11 -12.84 -10.50
C ASP A 156 8.33 -13.31 -9.68
N PHE A 157 9.01 -12.37 -9.01
CA PHE A 157 10.20 -12.62 -8.18
C PHE A 157 9.93 -12.35 -6.69
N PHE A 158 8.68 -12.54 -6.23
CA PHE A 158 8.32 -12.33 -4.82
C PHE A 158 8.09 -13.66 -4.05
N PRO A 159 8.26 -13.64 -2.72
CA PRO A 159 8.91 -12.57 -1.94
C PRO A 159 10.44 -12.60 -2.10
N TYR A 160 11.10 -11.48 -1.79
CA TYR A 160 12.56 -11.36 -1.79
C TYR A 160 13.14 -11.64 -0.39
N ALA A 161 14.20 -12.43 -0.33
CA ALA A 161 15.07 -12.58 0.84
C ALA A 161 16.54 -12.54 0.43
N ASP A 162 17.37 -11.78 1.15
CA ASP A 162 18.83 -11.78 0.95
C ASP A 162 19.57 -12.73 1.88
N ALA A 163 18.91 -13.24 2.91
CA ALA A 163 19.42 -14.27 3.80
C ALA A 163 18.26 -15.10 4.40
N ALA A 164 18.60 -16.22 5.03
CA ALA A 164 17.63 -17.17 5.58
C ALA A 164 16.53 -16.52 6.46
N ASN A 165 16.92 -15.61 7.35
CA ASN A 165 16.02 -14.94 8.31
C ASN A 165 15.68 -13.49 7.93
N ALA A 166 15.85 -13.13 6.66
CA ALA A 166 15.73 -11.76 6.16
C ALA A 166 14.77 -11.69 4.97
N TYR A 167 13.49 -11.99 5.18
CA TYR A 167 12.45 -11.79 4.17
C TYR A 167 11.98 -10.34 4.18
N TRP A 168 12.09 -9.68 3.03
CA TRP A 168 11.70 -8.29 2.81
C TRP A 168 10.21 -8.20 2.52
N THR A 169 9.40 -8.69 3.46
CA THR A 169 7.94 -8.69 3.35
C THR A 169 7.28 -7.73 4.33
N GLY A 170 8.08 -7.09 5.19
CA GLY A 170 7.63 -6.07 6.13
C GLY A 170 7.24 -4.77 5.44
N TYR A 171 8.01 -4.35 4.42
CA TYR A 171 7.73 -3.13 3.65
C TYR A 171 6.44 -3.19 2.83
N PHE A 172 5.82 -4.36 2.70
CA PHE A 172 4.48 -4.43 2.12
C PHE A 172 3.48 -3.61 2.95
N THR A 173 3.70 -3.50 4.26
CA THR A 173 2.81 -2.78 5.20
C THR A 173 3.47 -1.58 5.89
N SER A 174 4.79 -1.42 5.90
CA SER A 174 5.45 -0.27 6.54
C SER A 174 4.89 1.08 6.10
N ARG A 175 4.67 2.02 7.03
CA ARG A 175 4.02 3.32 6.78
C ARG A 175 2.65 3.21 6.09
N PRO A 176 1.69 2.44 6.63
CA PRO A 176 0.43 2.16 5.96
C PRO A 176 -0.48 3.41 5.85
N SER A 177 -0.30 4.43 6.70
CA SER A 177 -1.00 5.71 6.55
C SER A 177 -0.60 6.41 5.25
N PHE A 178 0.71 6.44 4.94
CA PHE A 178 1.26 7.05 3.75
C PHE A 178 0.90 6.27 2.48
N LYS A 179 0.94 4.93 2.52
CA LYS A 179 0.44 4.06 1.44
C LYS A 179 -1.03 4.34 1.11
N GLY A 180 -1.87 4.52 2.14
CA GLY A 180 -3.26 4.93 1.97
C GLY A 180 -3.38 6.33 1.36
N TYR A 181 -2.57 7.28 1.81
CA TYR A 181 -2.60 8.64 1.28
C TYR A 181 -2.23 8.69 -0.22
N ILE A 182 -1.21 7.93 -0.64
CA ILE A 182 -0.85 7.77 -2.05
C ILE A 182 -2.03 7.22 -2.87
N ARG A 183 -2.72 6.18 -2.38
CA ARG A 183 -3.87 5.60 -3.10
C ARG A 183 -5.00 6.62 -3.29
N VAL A 184 -5.34 7.36 -2.24
CA VAL A 184 -6.38 8.41 -2.30
C VAL A 184 -5.96 9.51 -3.27
N MET A 185 -4.72 9.98 -3.20
CA MET A 185 -4.20 11.03 -4.09
C MET A 185 -4.08 10.58 -5.54
N SER A 186 -3.76 9.31 -5.80
CA SER A 186 -3.76 8.73 -7.15
C SER A 186 -5.17 8.73 -7.77
N GLY A 187 -6.18 8.30 -7.01
CA GLY A 187 -7.57 8.37 -7.46
C GLY A 187 -8.06 9.81 -7.68
N TYR A 188 -7.68 10.72 -6.78
CA TYR A 188 -7.97 12.14 -6.91
C TYR A 188 -7.32 12.77 -8.15
N TYR A 189 -6.04 12.48 -8.39
CA TYR A 189 -5.29 12.99 -9.55
C TYR A 189 -5.89 12.50 -10.88
N LEU A 190 -6.41 11.28 -10.94
CA LEU A 190 -7.15 10.79 -12.09
C LEU A 190 -8.41 11.63 -12.34
N ALA A 191 -9.23 11.87 -11.32
CA ALA A 191 -10.43 12.69 -11.44
C ALA A 191 -10.10 14.15 -11.80
N ALA A 192 -9.07 14.72 -11.18
CA ALA A 192 -8.61 16.08 -11.43
C ALA A 192 -8.17 16.28 -12.88
N ARG A 193 -7.41 15.34 -13.46
CA ARG A 193 -7.01 15.39 -14.88
C ARG A 193 -8.19 15.29 -15.84
N GLN A 194 -9.18 14.46 -15.53
CA GLN A 194 -10.39 14.35 -16.35
C GLN A 194 -11.15 15.68 -16.37
N LEU A 195 -11.35 16.30 -15.21
CA LEU A 195 -12.01 17.60 -15.09
C LEU A 195 -11.21 18.73 -15.75
N GLU A 196 -9.88 18.75 -15.57
CA GLU A 196 -8.98 19.68 -16.25
C GLU A 196 -9.08 19.56 -17.77
N PHE A 197 -9.10 18.32 -18.29
CA PHE A 197 -9.26 18.05 -19.71
C PHE A 197 -10.58 18.60 -20.26
N LEU A 198 -11.70 18.39 -19.55
CA LEU A 198 -13.03 18.84 -19.97
C LEU A 198 -13.15 20.38 -20.06
N MET A 199 -12.37 21.10 -19.24
CA MET A 199 -12.34 22.56 -19.27
C MET A 199 -11.42 23.15 -20.34
N GLY A 200 -10.48 22.35 -20.87
CA GLY A 200 -9.40 22.81 -21.72
C GLY A 200 -8.27 23.47 -20.92
N ARG A 201 -7.02 23.03 -21.14
CA ARG A 201 -5.84 23.61 -20.49
C ARG A 201 -5.58 25.02 -21.02
N SER A 202 -5.79 26.05 -20.21
CA SER A 202 -5.28 27.40 -20.47
C SER A 202 -3.89 27.54 -19.84
N GLY A 203 -2.90 28.03 -20.60
CA GLY A 203 -1.48 28.00 -20.21
C GLY A 203 -1.07 28.86 -18.99
N SER A 204 -2.00 29.38 -18.19
CA SER A 204 -1.72 30.26 -17.05
C SER A 204 -2.04 29.67 -15.66
N ILE A 205 -2.59 28.46 -15.56
CA ILE A 205 -2.86 27.80 -14.28
C ILE A 205 -1.81 26.70 -14.09
N SER A 206 -1.10 26.70 -12.96
CA SER A 206 -0.32 25.53 -12.52
C SER A 206 -1.30 24.38 -12.32
N GLY A 207 -1.42 23.55 -13.34
CA GLY A 207 -2.45 22.51 -13.43
C GLY A 207 -2.21 21.36 -12.46
N THR A 208 -2.64 20.18 -12.86
CA THR A 208 -2.48 18.95 -12.06
C THR A 208 -1.02 18.45 -11.95
N GLU A 209 -0.04 19.15 -12.55
CA GLU A 209 1.37 18.74 -12.65
C GLU A 209 2.11 18.68 -11.31
N THR A 210 1.84 19.58 -10.36
CA THR A 210 2.47 19.53 -9.02
C THR A 210 2.11 18.25 -8.27
N LEU A 211 0.86 17.79 -8.42
CA LEU A 211 0.44 16.50 -7.86
C LEU A 211 1.03 15.32 -8.64
N ALA A 212 1.23 15.47 -9.94
CA ALA A 212 1.90 14.48 -10.78
C ALA A 212 3.33 14.22 -10.30
N ASP A 213 4.12 15.29 -10.10
CA ASP A 213 5.49 15.21 -9.59
C ASP A 213 5.54 14.56 -8.20
N ALA A 214 4.69 15.02 -7.27
CA ALA A 214 4.63 14.46 -5.93
C ALA A 214 4.26 12.97 -5.91
N LEU A 215 3.30 12.54 -6.73
CA LEU A 215 2.92 11.12 -6.86
C LEU A 215 4.02 10.29 -7.51
N ALA A 216 4.70 10.82 -8.53
CA ALA A 216 5.82 10.15 -9.19
C ALA A 216 7.00 9.94 -8.23
N ILE A 217 7.38 10.97 -7.48
CA ILE A 217 8.39 10.88 -6.42
C ILE A 217 7.96 9.86 -5.35
N ALA A 218 6.68 9.85 -4.96
CA ALA A 218 6.18 8.90 -3.97
C ALA A 218 6.24 7.44 -4.45
N GLN A 219 6.31 7.16 -5.76
CA GLN A 219 6.51 5.79 -6.28
C GLN A 219 7.95 5.29 -6.14
N HIS A 220 8.89 6.12 -5.65
CA HIS A 220 10.24 5.71 -5.33
C HIS A 220 10.23 4.45 -4.44
N HIS A 221 11.23 3.58 -4.60
CA HIS A 221 11.31 2.32 -3.86
C HIS A 221 11.65 2.49 -2.38
N ASP A 222 11.98 3.72 -1.93
CA ASP A 222 11.94 4.13 -0.51
C ASP A 222 10.81 5.10 -0.17
N GLY A 223 9.97 5.45 -1.15
CA GLY A 223 8.77 6.25 -0.93
C GLY A 223 7.61 5.37 -0.49
N VAL A 224 6.84 4.84 -1.45
CA VAL A 224 5.63 4.04 -1.18
C VAL A 224 5.92 2.75 -0.41
N SER A 225 7.17 2.25 -0.41
CA SER A 225 7.59 1.10 0.40
C SER A 225 7.52 1.38 1.90
N GLY A 226 7.71 2.63 2.32
CA GLY A 226 7.84 3.02 3.72
C GLY A 226 9.21 2.68 4.33
N THR A 227 10.28 2.74 3.55
CA THR A 227 11.64 2.33 3.92
C THR A 227 12.66 3.48 4.00
N GLU A 228 12.17 4.71 3.97
CA GLU A 228 12.89 5.95 4.21
C GLU A 228 12.95 6.33 5.70
N LYS A 229 13.83 7.28 6.03
CA LYS A 229 13.88 7.92 7.36
C LYS A 229 12.62 8.74 7.64
N GLN A 230 12.28 8.94 8.91
CA GLN A 230 11.04 9.61 9.32
C GLN A 230 10.89 11.04 8.75
N HIS A 231 11.99 11.81 8.66
CA HIS A 231 11.93 13.16 8.12
C HIS A 231 11.71 13.18 6.59
N VAL A 232 12.11 12.13 5.88
CA VAL A 232 11.88 11.98 4.43
C VAL A 232 10.42 11.59 4.20
N ALA A 233 9.85 10.70 5.01
CA ALA A 233 8.42 10.38 4.98
C ALA A 233 7.54 11.63 5.19
N ALA A 234 7.97 12.51 6.10
CA ALA A 234 7.32 13.81 6.32
C ALA A 234 7.43 14.73 5.10
N ASP A 235 8.57 14.77 4.40
CA ASP A 235 8.74 15.53 3.17
C ASP A 235 7.85 15.00 2.04
N TYR A 236 7.78 13.67 1.85
CA TYR A 236 6.87 13.07 0.87
C TYR A 236 5.41 13.41 1.16
N THR A 237 4.98 13.32 2.42
CA THR A 237 3.62 13.69 2.83
C THR A 237 3.34 15.18 2.57
N LYS A 238 4.31 16.06 2.85
CA LYS A 238 4.22 17.49 2.55
C LYS A 238 4.07 17.75 1.06
N ARG A 239 4.85 17.09 0.21
CA ARG A 239 4.77 17.23 -1.26
C ARG A 239 3.41 16.80 -1.80
N LEU A 240 2.88 15.66 -1.34
CA LEU A 240 1.54 15.21 -1.73
C LEU A 240 0.47 16.23 -1.34
N HIS A 241 0.54 16.79 -0.13
CA HIS A 241 -0.40 17.81 0.30
C HIS A 241 -0.31 19.10 -0.53
N MET A 242 0.91 19.57 -0.84
CA MET A 242 1.11 20.73 -1.72
C MET A 242 0.54 20.48 -3.12
N GLY A 243 0.76 19.28 -3.69
CA GLY A 243 0.16 18.88 -4.96
C GLY A 243 -1.36 18.82 -4.92
N TYR A 244 -1.94 18.27 -3.85
CA TYR A 244 -3.39 18.24 -3.63
C TYR A 244 -4.00 19.63 -3.63
N VAL A 245 -3.41 20.59 -2.90
CA VAL A 245 -3.94 21.96 -2.81
C VAL A 245 -4.00 22.65 -4.17
N GLU A 246 -3.03 22.43 -5.05
CA GLU A 246 -3.09 22.96 -6.42
C GLU A 246 -4.13 22.23 -7.28
N ALA A 247 -4.19 20.90 -7.21
CA ALA A 247 -5.19 20.12 -7.93
C ALA A 247 -6.63 20.42 -7.46
N GLU A 248 -6.82 20.73 -6.18
CA GLU A 248 -8.11 21.09 -5.59
C GLU A 248 -8.70 22.36 -6.22
N LYS A 249 -7.86 23.36 -6.49
CA LYS A 249 -8.27 24.59 -7.20
C LYS A 249 -8.74 24.28 -8.62
N VAL A 250 -8.05 23.37 -9.31
CA VAL A 250 -8.42 22.92 -10.67
C VAL A 250 -9.76 22.18 -10.64
N VAL A 251 -9.96 21.27 -9.70
CA VAL A 251 -11.23 20.54 -9.53
C VAL A 251 -12.37 21.50 -9.22
N ALA A 252 -12.19 22.40 -8.24
CA ALA A 252 -13.22 23.36 -7.84
C ALA A 252 -13.63 24.29 -8.99
N SER A 253 -12.66 24.85 -9.72
CA SER A 253 -12.93 25.72 -10.86
C SER A 253 -13.57 24.98 -12.04
N SER A 254 -13.18 23.73 -12.28
CA SER A 254 -13.75 22.89 -13.32
C SER A 254 -15.21 22.53 -13.02
N VAL A 255 -15.49 22.07 -11.79
CA VAL A 255 -16.87 21.76 -11.37
C VAL A 255 -17.74 23.00 -11.39
N ALA A 256 -17.24 24.17 -10.95
CA ALA A 256 -17.99 25.42 -11.01
C ALA A 256 -18.36 25.82 -12.44
N SER A 257 -17.41 25.70 -13.36
CA SER A 257 -17.62 26.03 -14.76
C SER A 257 -18.62 25.07 -15.42
N LEU A 258 -18.45 23.77 -15.21
CA LEU A 258 -19.34 22.72 -15.74
C LEU A 258 -20.76 22.77 -15.14
N SER A 259 -20.89 23.28 -13.92
CA SER A 259 -22.19 23.41 -13.24
C SER A 259 -22.91 24.73 -13.54
N SER A 260 -22.27 25.70 -14.20
CA SER A 260 -22.83 27.02 -14.44
C SER A 260 -23.77 27.06 -15.67
N LYS A 261 -24.95 27.67 -15.51
CA LYS A 261 -25.81 28.10 -16.63
C LYS A 261 -25.70 29.61 -16.81
N HIS A 262 -25.42 30.07 -18.03
CA HIS A 262 -25.45 31.49 -18.45
C HIS A 262 -24.48 32.46 -17.74
N GLY A 263 -23.22 32.08 -17.54
CA GLY A 263 -22.16 33.05 -17.20
C GLY A 263 -22.21 33.66 -15.79
N LYS A 264 -23.19 33.29 -14.96
CA LYS A 264 -23.13 33.53 -13.50
C LYS A 264 -22.44 32.35 -12.85
N SER A 265 -21.15 32.52 -12.55
CA SER A 265 -20.39 31.53 -11.79
C SER A 265 -20.99 31.36 -10.39
N LEU A 266 -21.52 30.17 -10.12
CA LEU A 266 -21.98 29.77 -8.80
C LEU A 266 -20.79 29.23 -8.01
N THR A 267 -20.46 29.95 -6.93
CA THR A 267 -19.85 29.49 -5.67
C THR A 267 -18.45 28.88 -5.67
N ASN A 268 -17.69 29.23 -4.61
CA ASN A 268 -16.43 28.63 -4.23
C ASN A 268 -16.68 27.22 -3.67
N PHE A 269 -16.42 26.16 -4.46
CA PHE A 269 -16.58 24.78 -3.99
C PHE A 269 -15.56 24.47 -2.90
N GLN A 270 -16.02 23.83 -1.83
CA GLN A 270 -15.17 23.32 -0.77
C GLN A 270 -15.19 21.79 -0.80
N GLN A 271 -14.03 21.18 -0.63
CA GLN A 271 -13.90 19.74 -0.52
C GLN A 271 -13.50 19.39 0.92
N CYS A 272 -13.76 18.15 1.34
CA CYS A 272 -13.51 17.69 2.69
C CYS A 272 -12.55 16.49 2.67
N PRO A 273 -11.22 16.73 2.60
CA PRO A 273 -10.23 15.64 2.54
C PRO A 273 -10.11 14.85 3.86
N LEU A 274 -10.71 15.33 4.95
CA LEU A 274 -10.60 14.77 6.31
C LEU A 274 -11.89 14.07 6.79
N LEU A 275 -12.71 13.55 5.87
CA LEU A 275 -13.89 12.76 6.23
C LEU A 275 -13.53 11.49 7.03
N ASN A 276 -12.34 10.91 6.85
CA ASN A 276 -11.90 9.76 7.64
C ASN A 276 -11.88 10.04 9.16
N VAL A 277 -11.56 11.27 9.56
CA VAL A 277 -11.60 11.75 10.96
C VAL A 277 -12.84 12.58 11.25
N SER A 278 -13.90 12.39 10.48
CA SER A 278 -15.20 13.06 10.62
C SER A 278 -15.18 14.58 10.51
N TYR A 279 -14.20 15.17 9.80
CA TYR A 279 -14.02 16.62 9.70
C TYR A 279 -14.41 17.19 8.32
N CYS A 280 -15.47 18.00 8.28
CA CYS A 280 -15.94 18.68 7.07
C CYS A 280 -16.63 20.02 7.40
N PRO A 281 -15.88 21.14 7.48
CA PRO A 281 -16.45 22.44 7.86
C PRO A 281 -17.62 22.92 7.00
N ALA A 282 -17.66 22.49 5.73
CA ALA A 282 -18.73 22.83 4.79
C ALA A 282 -20.09 22.24 5.20
N SER A 283 -20.13 20.99 5.66
CA SER A 283 -21.38 20.34 6.08
C SER A 283 -21.77 20.67 7.52
N GLU A 284 -20.79 21.01 8.36
CA GLU A 284 -21.00 21.33 9.76
C GLU A 284 -21.66 22.71 9.95
N ASN A 285 -21.16 23.77 9.27
CA ASN A 285 -21.59 25.15 9.56
C ASN A 285 -22.88 25.60 8.86
N ILE A 286 -23.21 25.02 7.70
CA ILE A 286 -24.23 25.58 6.80
C ILE A 286 -25.66 25.33 7.31
N LEU A 287 -25.90 24.18 7.94
CA LEU A 287 -27.23 23.76 8.37
C LEU A 287 -27.75 24.53 9.60
N LEU A 288 -26.87 25.17 10.37
CA LEU A 288 -27.27 25.98 11.55
C LEU A 288 -27.93 27.31 11.18
N ASN A 289 -27.56 27.87 10.02
CA ASN A 289 -27.99 29.22 9.61
C ASN A 289 -29.25 29.20 8.73
N GLY A 290 -29.98 28.08 8.68
CA GLY A 290 -31.15 27.91 7.80
C GLY A 290 -30.81 27.88 6.29
N LYS A 291 -29.53 27.76 5.94
CA LYS A 291 -29.07 27.62 4.55
C LYS A 291 -29.03 26.14 4.17
N SER A 292 -29.27 25.88 2.89
CA SER A 292 -29.11 24.52 2.33
C SER A 292 -27.67 24.30 1.86
N LEU A 293 -27.17 23.08 2.02
CA LEU A 293 -25.90 22.62 1.49
C LEU A 293 -26.12 21.96 0.12
N VAL A 294 -25.42 22.44 -0.89
CA VAL A 294 -25.38 21.80 -2.21
C VAL A 294 -24.21 20.84 -2.25
N VAL A 295 -24.47 19.58 -2.55
CA VAL A 295 -23.47 18.51 -2.68
C VAL A 295 -23.40 18.10 -4.14
N VAL A 296 -22.24 18.31 -4.75
CA VAL A 296 -21.95 17.84 -6.11
C VAL A 296 -21.06 16.61 -6.01
N VAL A 297 -21.49 15.51 -6.64
CA VAL A 297 -20.78 14.24 -6.62
C VAL A 297 -20.31 13.93 -8.03
N TYR A 298 -19.00 13.86 -8.24
CA TYR A 298 -18.39 13.51 -9.51
C TYR A 298 -17.99 12.02 -9.55
N ASN A 299 -18.26 11.35 -10.66
CA ASN A 299 -17.89 9.96 -10.90
C ASN A 299 -16.80 9.89 -11.99
N PRO A 300 -15.54 9.56 -11.63
CA PRO A 300 -14.45 9.45 -12.59
C PRO A 300 -14.44 8.15 -13.39
N LEU A 301 -15.40 7.25 -13.17
CA LEU A 301 -15.49 5.97 -13.88
C LEU A 301 -16.28 6.09 -15.19
N GLY A 302 -15.92 5.25 -16.16
CA GLY A 302 -16.61 5.14 -17.46
C GLY A 302 -17.98 4.46 -17.41
N TRP A 303 -18.57 4.26 -16.23
CA TRP A 303 -19.84 3.56 -16.02
C TRP A 303 -20.64 4.21 -14.90
N LYS A 304 -21.98 4.08 -14.96
CA LYS A 304 -22.89 4.64 -13.95
C LYS A 304 -22.56 4.02 -12.60
N ARG A 305 -22.49 4.84 -11.56
CA ARG A 305 -22.21 4.39 -10.20
C ARG A 305 -23.32 4.80 -9.25
N GLU A 306 -23.78 3.83 -8.48
CA GLU A 306 -24.66 4.04 -7.33
C GLU A 306 -23.87 3.78 -6.05
N GLU A 307 -23.91 4.74 -5.14
CA GLU A 307 -23.24 4.65 -3.85
C GLU A 307 -24.06 5.25 -2.72
N VAL A 308 -23.70 4.92 -1.48
CA VAL A 308 -24.13 5.66 -0.30
C VAL A 308 -22.95 6.48 0.20
N ILE A 309 -23.08 7.81 0.19
CA ILE A 309 -22.07 8.72 0.75
C ILE A 309 -22.45 9.15 2.16
N GLN A 310 -21.46 9.50 2.97
CA GLN A 310 -21.65 9.95 4.35
C GLN A 310 -20.97 11.30 4.59
N ILE A 311 -21.69 12.26 5.16
CA ILE A 311 -21.16 13.57 5.57
C ILE A 311 -21.53 13.88 7.03
N PRO A 312 -20.64 14.53 7.82
CA PRO A 312 -20.95 14.86 9.20
C PRO A 312 -21.93 16.05 9.26
N VAL A 313 -22.93 15.96 10.12
CA VAL A 313 -23.96 17.00 10.33
C VAL A 313 -24.26 17.22 11.81
N LEU A 314 -24.76 18.42 12.14
CA LEU A 314 -25.03 18.86 13.51
C LEU A 314 -26.48 18.59 13.95
N VAL A 315 -27.41 18.52 13.00
CA VAL A 315 -28.86 18.51 13.26
C VAL A 315 -29.48 17.17 12.88
N ASP A 316 -30.53 16.79 13.58
CA ASP A 316 -31.30 15.55 13.36
C ASP A 316 -32.51 15.74 12.43
N LYS A 317 -32.83 16.98 12.09
CA LYS A 317 -33.92 17.37 11.18
C LYS A 317 -33.36 17.75 9.82
N VAL A 318 -32.92 16.75 9.07
CA VAL A 318 -32.37 16.92 7.72
C VAL A 318 -33.27 16.25 6.69
N ILE A 319 -33.32 16.82 5.49
CA ILE A 319 -33.84 16.19 4.28
C ILE A 319 -32.83 16.33 3.15
N VAL A 320 -32.76 15.30 2.30
CA VAL A 320 -31.94 15.27 1.10
C VAL A 320 -32.86 15.26 -0.11
N ARG A 321 -32.60 16.14 -1.08
CA ARG A 321 -33.31 16.18 -2.36
C ARG A 321 -32.35 16.07 -3.53
N ASP A 322 -32.80 15.42 -4.60
CA ASP A 322 -32.08 15.43 -5.88
C ASP A 322 -32.27 16.78 -6.61
N PHE A 323 -31.66 16.94 -7.78
CA PHE A 323 -31.77 18.16 -8.58
C PHE A 323 -33.20 18.43 -9.10
N ASN A 324 -34.07 17.42 -9.17
CA ASN A 324 -35.48 17.56 -9.56
C ASN A 324 -36.37 17.95 -8.36
N GLY A 325 -35.81 17.99 -7.15
CA GLY A 325 -36.53 18.26 -5.92
C GLY A 325 -37.17 17.03 -5.28
N ASN A 326 -36.94 15.83 -5.83
CA ASN A 326 -37.42 14.58 -5.26
C ASN A 326 -36.67 14.27 -3.97
N GLU A 327 -37.37 13.74 -2.98
CA GLU A 327 -36.75 13.27 -1.75
C GLU A 327 -35.88 12.03 -2.00
N VAL A 328 -34.68 12.03 -1.43
CA VAL A 328 -33.73 10.91 -1.49
C VAL A 328 -33.72 10.20 -0.15
N GLU A 329 -33.86 8.87 -0.18
CA GLU A 329 -33.78 8.05 1.03
C GLU A 329 -32.46 8.31 1.75
N SER A 330 -32.56 8.66 3.02
CA SER A 330 -31.45 9.13 3.85
C SER A 330 -31.55 8.62 5.28
N GLN A 331 -30.40 8.40 5.88
CA GLN A 331 -30.21 7.80 7.19
C GLN A 331 -29.24 8.64 8.03
N LEU A 332 -29.58 8.87 9.29
CA LEU A 332 -28.69 9.50 10.26
C LEU A 332 -28.09 8.43 11.18
N LEU A 333 -26.77 8.40 11.29
CA LEU A 333 -26.03 7.51 12.19
C LEU A 333 -25.43 8.34 13.32
N PRO A 334 -25.74 8.08 14.59
CA PRO A 334 -25.10 8.78 15.71
C PRO A 334 -23.58 8.62 15.67
N VAL A 335 -22.85 9.71 15.91
CA VAL A 335 -21.38 9.66 16.00
C VAL A 335 -20.98 9.03 17.33
N THR A 336 -20.02 8.09 17.28
CA THR A 336 -19.51 7.40 18.47
C THR A 336 -18.41 8.18 19.17
N ASN A 337 -18.22 7.96 20.48
CA ASN A 337 -17.14 8.58 21.25
C ASN A 337 -15.75 8.27 20.67
N ALA A 338 -15.52 7.05 20.16
CA ALA A 338 -14.27 6.69 19.49
C ALA A 338 -14.00 7.62 18.29
N SER A 339 -15.01 7.91 17.47
CA SER A 339 -14.89 8.82 16.33
C SER A 339 -14.56 10.25 16.76
N LEU A 340 -15.18 10.74 17.85
CA LEU A 340 -14.91 12.07 18.39
C LEU A 340 -13.49 12.20 18.96
N THR A 341 -12.99 11.17 19.64
CA THR A 341 -11.60 11.13 20.12
C THR A 341 -10.60 11.15 18.98
N VAL A 342 -10.85 10.39 17.91
CA VAL A 342 -10.01 10.40 16.70
C VAL A 342 -10.03 11.79 16.05
N ARG A 343 -11.20 12.40 15.92
CA ARG A 343 -11.39 13.75 15.37
C ARG A 343 -10.59 14.80 16.13
N SER A 344 -10.80 14.91 17.44
CA SER A 344 -10.22 15.97 18.26
C SER A 344 -8.68 15.95 18.22
N TYR A 345 -8.08 14.76 18.29
CA TYR A 345 -6.63 14.60 18.22
C TYR A 345 -6.08 14.92 16.82
N HIS A 346 -6.62 14.31 15.76
CA HIS A 346 -6.03 14.41 14.43
C HIS A 346 -6.29 15.75 13.74
N VAL A 347 -7.45 16.39 13.97
CA VAL A 347 -7.70 17.74 13.43
C VAL A 347 -6.71 18.74 14.04
N ARG A 348 -6.39 18.60 15.32
CA ARG A 348 -5.38 19.43 15.96
C ARG A 348 -3.98 19.14 15.43
N ALA A 349 -3.62 17.88 15.23
CA ALA A 349 -2.33 17.51 14.66
C ALA A 349 -2.14 18.01 13.21
N TYR A 350 -3.18 17.89 12.38
CA TYR A 350 -3.08 18.24 10.95
C TYR A 350 -3.26 19.73 10.67
N LEU A 351 -4.16 20.40 11.40
CA LEU A 351 -4.56 21.78 11.11
C LEU A 351 -4.14 22.79 12.19
N GLY A 352 -3.61 22.34 13.33
CA GLY A 352 -3.29 23.22 14.46
C GLY A 352 -4.52 23.85 15.13
N LYS A 353 -5.72 23.30 14.89
CA LYS A 353 -7.00 23.83 15.38
C LYS A 353 -7.67 22.88 16.36
N ASN A 354 -8.31 23.43 17.39
CA ASN A 354 -9.25 22.67 18.20
C ASN A 354 -10.58 22.51 17.46
N THR A 355 -11.26 21.40 17.68
CA THR A 355 -12.64 21.20 17.23
C THR A 355 -13.57 21.47 18.40
N ASP A 356 -14.52 22.37 18.22
CA ASP A 356 -15.68 22.42 19.12
C ASP A 356 -16.54 21.18 18.80
N ASP A 357 -16.71 20.27 19.78
CA ASP A 357 -17.42 19.00 19.63
C ASP A 357 -18.91 19.22 19.32
N THR A 358 -19.22 19.48 18.05
CA THR A 358 -20.56 19.87 17.62
C THR A 358 -21.23 18.79 16.77
N ILE A 359 -20.46 17.92 16.07
CA ILE A 359 -21.03 16.86 15.22
C ILE A 359 -21.78 15.82 16.04
N ARG A 360 -23.00 15.49 15.59
CA ARG A 360 -23.86 14.52 16.26
C ARG A 360 -24.19 13.32 15.40
N TYR A 361 -24.21 13.50 14.07
CA TYR A 361 -24.61 12.46 13.14
C TYR A 361 -23.73 12.42 11.89
N TRP A 362 -23.60 11.23 11.34
CA TRP A 362 -23.30 11.03 9.92
C TRP A 362 -24.61 10.97 9.15
N LEU A 363 -24.78 11.86 8.17
CA LEU A 363 -25.86 11.78 7.20
C LEU A 363 -25.42 10.88 6.03
N ALA A 364 -26.01 9.71 5.94
CA ALA A 364 -25.88 8.78 4.83
C ALA A 364 -27.04 8.96 3.84
N PHE A 365 -26.74 9.01 2.54
CA PHE A 365 -27.78 9.03 1.50
C PHE A 365 -27.28 8.42 0.19
N SER A 366 -28.21 7.84 -0.56
CA SER A 366 -27.92 7.20 -1.84
C SER A 366 -27.70 8.24 -2.94
N VAL A 367 -26.66 8.04 -3.74
CA VAL A 367 -26.32 8.86 -4.91
C VAL A 367 -26.26 7.96 -6.13
N SER A 368 -26.82 8.44 -7.24
CA SER A 368 -26.72 7.84 -8.57
C SER A 368 -26.03 8.85 -9.49
N VAL A 369 -24.86 8.49 -10.01
CA VAL A 369 -24.00 9.40 -10.78
C VAL A 369 -23.68 8.79 -12.15
N PRO A 370 -23.85 9.54 -13.25
CA PRO A 370 -23.58 9.04 -14.59
C PRO A 370 -22.08 8.73 -14.81
N PRO A 371 -21.73 7.98 -15.87
CA PRO A 371 -20.35 7.82 -16.32
C PRO A 371 -19.66 9.18 -16.55
N LEU A 372 -18.43 9.35 -16.07
CA LEU A 372 -17.60 10.55 -16.31
C LEU A 372 -18.34 11.87 -16.10
N GLY A 373 -19.26 11.91 -15.14
CA GLY A 373 -20.19 13.03 -14.94
C GLY A 373 -20.48 13.30 -13.47
N PHE A 374 -21.39 14.22 -13.21
CA PHE A 374 -21.76 14.61 -11.85
C PHE A 374 -23.28 14.64 -11.66
N SER A 375 -23.68 14.49 -10.39
CA SER A 375 -25.05 14.69 -9.92
C SER A 375 -25.05 15.66 -8.75
N THR A 376 -26.14 16.41 -8.60
CA THR A 376 -26.29 17.43 -7.55
C THR A 376 -27.41 17.04 -6.59
N TYR A 377 -27.12 17.20 -5.29
CA TYR A 377 -28.05 16.96 -4.19
C TYR A 377 -28.12 18.19 -3.29
N VAL A 378 -29.27 18.42 -2.67
CA VAL A 378 -29.51 19.53 -1.75
C VAL A 378 -29.86 18.97 -0.39
N VAL A 379 -29.05 19.29 0.61
CA VAL A 379 -29.25 18.93 2.02
C VAL A 379 -29.76 20.16 2.74
N SER A 380 -30.91 20.07 3.40
CA SER A 380 -31.54 21.21 4.07
C SER A 380 -32.05 20.85 5.46
N ALA A 381 -31.97 21.80 6.39
CA ALA A 381 -32.56 21.67 7.71
C ALA A 381 -34.08 21.88 7.60
N LEU A 382 -34.86 20.93 8.12
CA LEU A 382 -36.31 20.94 7.97
C LEU A 382 -37.00 21.80 9.03
N GLN A 383 -38.03 22.56 8.64
CA GLN A 383 -38.93 23.27 9.57
C GLN A 383 -40.24 22.50 9.87
N SER A 384 -40.77 21.68 8.92
CA SER A 384 -41.90 20.74 9.13
C SER A 384 -41.99 19.70 7.98
N GLY A 385 -42.40 18.45 8.24
CA GLY A 385 -42.53 17.36 7.23
C GLY A 385 -41.58 16.14 7.42
N GLY A 386 -41.46 15.30 6.37
CA GLY A 386 -40.63 14.08 6.35
C GLY A 386 -39.15 14.33 6.66
N ARG A 387 -38.53 13.44 7.45
CA ARG A 387 -37.14 13.57 7.97
C ARG A 387 -36.29 12.37 7.58
N SER A 388 -34.98 12.56 7.44
CA SER A 388 -34.01 11.46 7.41
C SER A 388 -34.22 10.52 8.61
N THR A 389 -34.16 9.22 8.37
CA THR A 389 -34.42 8.21 9.40
C THR A 389 -33.22 8.08 10.31
N ILE A 390 -33.40 8.30 11.62
CA ILE A 390 -32.34 8.05 12.60
C ILE A 390 -32.22 6.55 12.82
N SER A 391 -31.00 6.04 12.72
CA SER A 391 -30.70 4.62 12.89
C SER A 391 -31.08 4.16 14.30
N SER A 392 -31.76 3.04 14.41
CA SER A 392 -31.99 2.40 15.70
C SER A 392 -30.65 1.93 16.24
N THR A 393 -30.31 2.35 17.46
CA THR A 393 -29.03 2.01 18.10
C THR A 393 -29.31 1.11 19.29
N SER A 394 -28.63 -0.03 19.34
CA SER A 394 -28.64 -0.94 20.48
C SER A 394 -27.21 -1.24 20.90
N THR A 395 -26.91 -1.07 22.18
CA THR A 395 -25.62 -1.41 22.76
C THR A 395 -25.78 -2.62 23.67
N VAL A 396 -24.95 -3.62 23.45
CA VAL A 396 -24.88 -4.85 24.26
C VAL A 396 -23.46 -4.96 24.81
N PHE A 397 -23.30 -5.53 25.99
CA PHE A 397 -21.99 -5.78 26.59
C PHE A 397 -21.49 -7.18 26.21
N GLY A 398 -20.16 -7.29 26.04
CA GLY A 398 -19.45 -8.45 25.51
C GLY A 398 -19.56 -9.78 26.29
N ASN A 399 -20.41 -9.85 27.32
CA ASN A 399 -20.53 -10.96 28.28
C ASN A 399 -21.88 -11.72 28.21
N THR A 400 -22.69 -11.46 27.19
CA THR A 400 -23.97 -12.12 26.97
C THR A 400 -23.88 -13.16 25.85
N ASP A 401 -24.71 -14.21 25.88
CA ASP A 401 -24.81 -15.23 24.82
C ASP A 401 -25.98 -14.92 23.85
N GLN A 402 -25.92 -13.76 23.21
CA GLN A 402 -26.88 -13.33 22.19
C GLN A 402 -26.24 -13.36 20.79
N THR A 403 -27.05 -13.65 19.78
CA THR A 403 -26.63 -13.50 18.38
C THR A 403 -27.05 -12.14 17.87
N LEU A 404 -26.07 -11.34 17.41
CA LEU A 404 -26.28 -10.04 16.80
C LEU A 404 -26.27 -10.20 15.28
N GLU A 405 -27.35 -9.78 14.62
CA GLU A 405 -27.47 -9.83 13.16
C GLU A 405 -27.36 -8.42 12.58
N ILE A 406 -26.54 -8.25 11.54
CA ILE A 406 -26.54 -7.07 10.68
C ILE A 406 -26.73 -7.47 9.20
N GLY A 407 -27.34 -6.57 8.42
CA GLY A 407 -27.62 -6.76 7.00
C GLY A 407 -29.10 -6.97 6.72
N GLN A 408 -29.67 -6.07 5.91
CA GLN A 408 -31.08 -6.11 5.50
C GLN A 408 -31.28 -6.59 4.05
N GLY A 409 -30.19 -6.69 3.28
CA GLY A 409 -30.19 -7.12 1.89
C GLY A 409 -29.98 -8.62 1.72
N ASN A 410 -29.30 -9.00 0.64
CA ASN A 410 -28.94 -10.39 0.37
C ASN A 410 -27.84 -10.89 1.32
N LEU A 411 -26.90 -10.02 1.65
CA LEU A 411 -25.83 -10.27 2.61
C LEU A 411 -26.32 -10.03 4.05
N LYS A 412 -26.03 -11.00 4.92
CA LYS A 412 -26.22 -10.95 6.36
C LYS A 412 -25.00 -11.51 7.06
N LEU A 413 -24.60 -10.87 8.16
CA LEU A 413 -23.55 -11.36 9.04
C LEU A 413 -24.11 -11.57 10.44
N LEU A 414 -23.72 -12.67 11.05
CA LEU A 414 -24.07 -13.00 12.43
C LEU A 414 -22.83 -12.90 13.30
N PHE A 415 -22.98 -12.26 14.45
CA PHE A 415 -21.94 -12.08 15.45
C PHE A 415 -22.40 -12.66 16.79
N SER A 416 -21.45 -13.23 17.53
CA SER A 416 -21.65 -13.55 18.94
C SER A 416 -21.47 -12.27 19.76
N SER A 417 -22.42 -11.95 20.65
CA SER A 417 -22.19 -10.88 21.63
C SER A 417 -21.08 -11.25 22.62
N ASN A 418 -20.75 -12.53 22.78
CA ASN A 418 -19.58 -12.95 23.55
C ASN A 418 -18.30 -12.64 22.75
N GLY A 419 -17.62 -11.56 23.13
CA GLY A 419 -16.41 -11.06 22.47
C GLY A 419 -16.63 -10.43 21.08
N GLY A 420 -17.88 -10.26 20.63
CA GLY A 420 -18.20 -9.57 19.38
C GLY A 420 -17.73 -10.30 18.12
N LYS A 421 -17.53 -11.62 18.15
CA LYS A 421 -16.88 -12.35 17.05
C LYS A 421 -17.86 -12.64 15.91
N LEU A 422 -17.42 -12.49 14.66
CA LEU A 422 -18.16 -13.00 13.50
C LEU A 422 -18.28 -14.53 13.63
N THR A 423 -19.47 -15.07 13.38
CA THR A 423 -19.74 -16.51 13.43
C THR A 423 -20.29 -17.07 12.13
N GLN A 424 -21.06 -16.27 11.37
CA GLN A 424 -21.59 -16.70 10.08
C GLN A 424 -21.60 -15.60 9.02
N TYR A 425 -21.32 -16.02 7.80
CA TYR A 425 -21.47 -15.23 6.58
C TYR A 425 -22.56 -15.85 5.72
N ILE A 426 -23.62 -15.08 5.46
CA ILE A 426 -24.80 -15.55 4.72
C ILE A 426 -25.07 -14.60 3.55
N ASN A 427 -24.99 -15.10 2.32
CA ASN A 427 -25.44 -14.35 1.15
C ASN A 427 -26.47 -15.17 0.36
N LYS A 428 -27.71 -14.67 0.34
CA LYS A 428 -28.84 -15.34 -0.31
C LYS A 428 -28.73 -15.38 -1.83
N ARG A 429 -28.09 -14.38 -2.44
CA ARG A 429 -28.02 -14.24 -3.90
C ARG A 429 -27.14 -15.31 -4.54
N ASN A 430 -26.00 -15.61 -3.92
CA ASN A 430 -25.07 -16.64 -4.37
C ASN A 430 -25.22 -17.96 -3.58
N SER A 431 -26.25 -18.06 -2.71
CA SER A 431 -26.53 -19.24 -1.88
C SER A 431 -25.36 -19.67 -0.98
N VAL A 432 -24.56 -18.70 -0.53
CA VAL A 432 -23.50 -18.91 0.45
C VAL A 432 -24.10 -18.85 1.86
N ASN A 433 -23.85 -19.87 2.65
CA ASN A 433 -24.09 -19.88 4.09
C ASN A 433 -22.97 -20.68 4.75
N THR A 434 -22.00 -19.98 5.34
CA THR A 434 -20.79 -20.59 5.87
C THR A 434 -20.41 -20.00 7.22
N VAL A 435 -19.68 -20.80 8.00
CA VAL A 435 -18.96 -20.32 9.18
C VAL A 435 -17.79 -19.46 8.70
N ALA A 436 -17.71 -18.26 9.26
CA ALA A 436 -16.60 -17.34 9.05
C ALA A 436 -16.31 -16.67 10.39
N GLU A 437 -15.04 -16.60 10.76
CA GLU A 437 -14.57 -15.93 11.97
C GLU A 437 -13.61 -14.83 11.57
N GLN A 438 -13.67 -13.69 12.27
CA GLN A 438 -12.69 -12.62 12.13
C GLN A 438 -12.04 -12.37 13.49
N SER A 439 -10.72 -12.29 13.51
CA SER A 439 -9.93 -12.03 14.71
C SER A 439 -8.76 -11.11 14.41
N TYR A 440 -8.19 -10.54 15.47
CA TYR A 440 -6.94 -9.78 15.41
C TYR A 440 -5.84 -10.54 16.13
N ILE A 441 -4.66 -10.52 15.54
CA ILE A 441 -3.43 -11.00 16.17
C ILE A 441 -2.36 -9.91 16.06
N TYR A 442 -1.26 -10.10 16.77
CA TYR A 442 0.00 -9.47 16.38
C TYR A 442 1.12 -10.49 16.30
N TYR A 443 2.03 -10.25 15.36
CA TYR A 443 3.37 -10.83 15.43
C TYR A 443 4.26 -9.94 16.27
N SER A 444 4.98 -10.52 17.23
CA SER A 444 6.06 -9.78 17.90
C SER A 444 7.27 -9.71 16.96
N GLY A 445 7.84 -8.52 16.80
CA GLY A 445 9.06 -8.36 16.01
C GLY A 445 10.25 -8.99 16.73
N PHE A 446 11.03 -9.82 16.04
CA PHE A 446 12.29 -10.34 16.55
C PHE A 446 13.30 -9.20 16.70
N SER A 447 14.00 -9.15 17.84
CA SER A 447 14.96 -8.09 18.19
C SER A 447 16.40 -8.34 17.72
N GLY A 448 16.67 -9.55 17.21
CA GLY A 448 18.04 -10.06 17.08
C GLY A 448 18.47 -10.77 18.38
N GLU A 449 19.36 -11.75 18.24
CA GLU A 449 20.03 -12.44 19.35
C GLU A 449 21.51 -12.70 19.05
N GLU A 450 22.26 -13.20 20.04
CA GLU A 450 23.67 -13.55 19.85
C GLU A 450 23.81 -14.65 18.79
N GLY A 451 24.52 -14.37 17.70
CA GLY A 451 24.70 -15.28 16.56
C GLY A 451 23.73 -15.06 15.39
N ASP A 452 22.62 -14.34 15.60
CA ASP A 452 21.72 -13.91 14.52
C ASP A 452 21.07 -12.56 14.88
N SER A 453 21.72 -11.49 14.44
CA SER A 453 21.31 -10.11 14.75
C SER A 453 20.17 -9.57 13.88
N GLN A 454 19.61 -10.36 12.94
CA GLN A 454 18.62 -9.85 12.00
C GLN A 454 17.30 -9.53 12.71
N ALA A 455 17.01 -8.25 12.96
CA ALA A 455 15.75 -7.82 13.56
C ALA A 455 14.63 -7.67 12.51
N SER A 456 13.37 -7.60 12.97
CA SER A 456 12.26 -7.06 12.16
C SER A 456 12.39 -5.53 12.09
N GLY A 457 12.14 -4.93 10.93
CA GLY A 457 12.30 -3.48 10.72
C GLY A 457 11.45 -2.96 9.57
N ALA A 458 11.85 -1.82 8.98
CA ALA A 458 11.09 -1.19 7.91
C ALA A 458 10.98 -2.08 6.65
N TYR A 459 12.03 -2.82 6.32
CA TYR A 459 12.09 -3.76 5.19
C TYR A 459 11.63 -5.16 5.59
N ILE A 460 12.22 -5.67 6.67
CA ILE A 460 12.18 -7.09 7.01
C ILE A 460 11.01 -7.37 7.95
N LEU A 461 10.33 -8.47 7.65
CA LEU A 461 9.36 -9.11 8.54
C LEU A 461 10.04 -10.33 9.14
N ARG A 462 10.29 -10.30 10.46
CA ARG A 462 10.79 -11.46 11.20
C ARG A 462 9.99 -11.66 12.49
N PRO A 463 8.89 -12.43 12.43
CA PRO A 463 8.08 -12.75 13.60
C PRO A 463 8.87 -13.59 14.61
N ASN A 464 8.79 -13.24 15.90
CA ASN A 464 9.30 -14.05 17.01
C ASN A 464 8.19 -14.92 17.64
N GLY A 465 6.95 -14.46 17.58
CA GLY A 465 5.79 -15.19 18.11
C GLY A 465 4.48 -14.64 17.59
N THR A 466 3.42 -15.45 17.71
CA THR A 466 2.05 -15.09 17.31
C THR A 466 1.17 -14.93 18.55
N PHE A 467 0.55 -13.78 18.72
CA PHE A 467 -0.25 -13.47 19.91
C PHE A 467 -1.67 -13.06 19.52
N GLN A 468 -2.66 -13.70 20.14
CA GLN A 468 -4.07 -13.38 19.93
C GLN A 468 -4.41 -12.08 20.66
N ILE A 469 -5.11 -11.16 19.97
CA ILE A 469 -5.67 -9.98 20.57
C ILE A 469 -7.10 -10.31 20.99
N LYS A 470 -7.33 -10.38 22.30
CA LYS A 470 -8.65 -10.65 22.87
C LYS A 470 -9.40 -9.34 23.05
N ALA A 471 -10.71 -9.40 22.80
CA ALA A 471 -11.61 -8.32 23.18
C ALA A 471 -11.61 -8.15 24.71
N GLU A 472 -11.70 -6.92 25.19
CA GLU A 472 -11.91 -6.63 26.61
C GLU A 472 -13.30 -7.17 27.04
N GLU A 473 -13.37 -7.90 28.18
CA GLU A 473 -14.55 -8.71 28.59
C GLU A 473 -15.84 -7.89 28.82
N GLU A 474 -15.75 -6.56 28.87
CA GLU A 474 -16.88 -5.63 29.04
C GLU A 474 -16.98 -4.56 27.95
N ALA A 475 -16.27 -4.73 26.82
CA ALA A 475 -16.30 -3.73 25.76
C ALA A 475 -17.72 -3.55 25.17
N PRO A 476 -18.18 -2.31 24.95
CA PRO A 476 -19.49 -2.05 24.37
C PRO A 476 -19.53 -2.45 22.90
N LEU A 477 -20.51 -3.27 22.54
CA LEU A 477 -20.82 -3.65 21.17
C LEU A 477 -22.04 -2.86 20.72
N THR A 478 -21.88 -1.99 19.72
CA THR A 478 -22.97 -1.13 19.25
C THR A 478 -23.44 -1.54 17.86
N VAL A 479 -24.71 -1.89 17.75
CA VAL A 479 -25.38 -2.17 16.48
C VAL A 479 -26.24 -0.97 16.10
N MET A 480 -26.01 -0.43 14.90
CA MET A 480 -26.85 0.61 14.31
C MET A 480 -27.56 0.02 13.10
N LYS A 481 -28.89 0.10 13.06
CA LYS A 481 -29.69 -0.35 11.91
C LYS A 481 -30.49 0.77 11.31
N GLY A 482 -30.53 0.83 9.99
CA GLY A 482 -31.33 1.83 9.28
C GLY A 482 -31.62 1.44 7.83
N PRO A 483 -32.31 2.30 7.09
CA PRO A 483 -32.87 1.92 5.78
C PRO A 483 -31.82 1.71 4.68
N LEU A 484 -30.63 2.33 4.79
CA LEU A 484 -29.57 2.26 3.78
C LEU A 484 -28.47 1.27 4.15
N LEU A 485 -28.12 1.21 5.43
CA LEU A 485 -27.01 0.40 5.93
C LEU A 485 -27.19 0.03 7.40
N ASP A 486 -26.55 -1.07 7.78
CA ASP A 486 -26.33 -1.47 9.16
C ASP A 486 -24.84 -1.39 9.51
N GLU A 487 -24.52 -1.00 10.74
CA GLU A 487 -23.15 -0.98 11.27
C GLU A 487 -23.05 -1.76 12.58
N PHE A 488 -21.96 -2.50 12.73
CA PHE A 488 -21.54 -3.14 13.96
C PHE A 488 -20.22 -2.56 14.41
N HIS A 489 -20.23 -1.87 15.54
CA HIS A 489 -19.09 -1.19 16.13
C HIS A 489 -18.52 -2.05 17.26
N GLN A 490 -17.22 -2.32 17.18
CA GLN A 490 -16.48 -3.14 18.11
C GLN A 490 -15.28 -2.34 18.63
N GLN A 491 -15.18 -2.19 19.94
CA GLN A 491 -13.94 -1.79 20.60
C GLN A 491 -13.27 -3.06 21.11
N LEU A 492 -12.22 -3.52 20.42
CA LEU A 492 -11.55 -4.77 20.80
C LEU A 492 -10.56 -4.51 21.94
N THR A 493 -9.80 -3.44 21.83
CA THR A 493 -8.90 -2.96 22.89
C THR A 493 -8.96 -1.44 22.93
N SER A 494 -8.33 -0.83 23.92
CA SER A 494 -8.11 0.63 23.97
C SER A 494 -7.44 1.24 22.72
N TRP A 495 -6.79 0.42 21.86
CA TRP A 495 -6.06 0.86 20.67
C TRP A 495 -6.47 0.13 19.38
N ILE A 496 -7.52 -0.70 19.41
CA ILE A 496 -8.11 -1.33 18.21
C ILE A 496 -9.63 -1.18 18.24
N HIS A 497 -10.14 -0.46 17.25
CA HIS A 497 -11.56 -0.32 17.00
C HIS A 497 -11.89 -0.79 15.58
N GLN A 498 -13.05 -1.39 15.40
CA GLN A 498 -13.53 -1.89 14.12
C GLN A 498 -14.99 -1.51 13.92
N ILE A 499 -15.36 -1.14 12.69
CA ILE A 499 -16.73 -0.97 12.26
C ILE A 499 -16.97 -1.88 11.06
N THR A 500 -17.83 -2.88 11.23
CA THR A 500 -18.31 -3.69 10.11
C THR A 500 -19.61 -3.09 9.58
N ARG A 501 -19.64 -2.71 8.31
CA ARG A 501 -20.75 -2.04 7.66
C ARG A 501 -21.30 -2.89 6.53
N ILE A 502 -22.63 -3.03 6.48
CA ILE A 502 -23.33 -3.70 5.37
C ILE A 502 -24.31 -2.71 4.77
N TYR A 503 -24.03 -2.30 3.54
CA TYR A 503 -24.96 -1.50 2.75
C TYR A 503 -26.02 -2.41 2.14
N LYS A 504 -27.28 -2.00 2.21
CA LYS A 504 -28.43 -2.78 1.71
C LYS A 504 -28.33 -3.14 0.23
N SER A 505 -27.67 -2.30 -0.57
CA SER A 505 -27.49 -2.46 -2.02
C SER A 505 -26.20 -3.18 -2.42
N LYS A 506 -25.38 -3.62 -1.46
CA LYS A 506 -24.08 -4.25 -1.71
C LYS A 506 -24.08 -5.71 -1.27
N GLU A 507 -23.24 -6.50 -1.93
CA GLU A 507 -23.08 -7.94 -1.71
C GLU A 507 -21.78 -8.28 -0.95
N HIS A 508 -21.14 -7.28 -0.36
CA HIS A 508 -19.92 -7.40 0.45
C HIS A 508 -20.08 -6.57 1.73
N ALA A 509 -19.27 -6.88 2.74
CA ALA A 509 -19.15 -6.07 3.94
C ALA A 509 -18.01 -5.07 3.75
N GLU A 510 -18.09 -3.91 4.38
CA GLU A 510 -16.97 -3.00 4.51
C GLU A 510 -16.49 -3.05 5.97
N VAL A 511 -15.22 -3.38 6.19
CA VAL A 511 -14.64 -3.42 7.54
C VAL A 511 -13.66 -2.28 7.68
N GLU A 512 -14.07 -1.25 8.41
CA GLU A 512 -13.22 -0.11 8.75
C GLU A 512 -12.46 -0.39 10.06
N PHE A 513 -11.14 -0.39 10.00
CA PHE A 513 -10.26 -0.59 11.15
C PHE A 513 -9.64 0.74 11.59
N MET A 514 -9.42 0.87 12.89
CA MET A 514 -8.65 1.94 13.53
C MET A 514 -7.66 1.28 14.48
N VAL A 515 -6.39 1.25 14.10
CA VAL A 515 -5.31 0.56 14.81
C VAL A 515 -4.27 1.57 15.28
N GLY A 516 -4.09 1.66 16.59
CA GLY A 516 -3.07 2.46 17.26
C GLY A 516 -3.65 3.43 18.30
N PRO A 517 -2.82 4.06 19.13
CA PRO A 517 -1.37 3.90 19.21
C PRO A 517 -0.95 2.48 19.62
N ILE A 518 -0.11 1.82 18.83
CA ILE A 518 0.37 0.46 19.16
C ILE A 518 1.30 0.58 20.38
N PRO A 519 1.02 -0.10 21.51
CA PRO A 519 1.85 -0.01 22.71
C PRO A 519 3.18 -0.73 22.49
N ILE A 520 4.29 -0.08 22.89
CA ILE A 520 5.66 -0.64 22.81
C ILE A 520 6.45 -0.38 24.10
N ASP A 521 5.79 0.06 25.17
CA ASP A 521 6.42 0.35 26.47
C ASP A 521 6.98 -0.92 27.14
N ASP A 522 6.52 -2.09 26.68
CA ASP A 522 7.05 -3.41 27.02
C ASP A 522 8.35 -3.76 26.27
N GLY A 523 8.85 -2.88 25.42
CA GLY A 523 10.04 -3.12 24.58
C GLY A 523 9.79 -4.11 23.44
N ILE A 524 8.54 -4.48 23.15
CA ILE A 524 8.19 -5.46 22.12
C ILE A 524 7.55 -4.75 20.93
N GLY A 525 8.21 -4.80 19.77
CA GLY A 525 7.63 -4.38 18.50
C GLY A 525 6.44 -5.27 18.11
N LYS A 526 5.37 -4.67 17.57
CA LYS A 526 4.12 -5.38 17.24
C LYS A 526 3.66 -5.07 15.83
N GLU A 527 3.26 -6.12 15.12
CA GLU A 527 2.78 -6.08 13.75
C GLU A 527 1.37 -6.64 13.71
N ILE A 528 0.39 -5.76 13.51
CA ILE A 528 -1.03 -6.03 13.74
C ILE A 528 -1.65 -6.61 12.49
N VAL A 529 -2.35 -7.73 12.64
CA VAL A 529 -2.92 -8.51 11.53
C VAL A 529 -4.38 -8.82 11.83
N THR A 530 -5.23 -8.65 10.83
CA THR A 530 -6.60 -9.19 10.82
C THR A 530 -6.59 -10.56 10.13
N GLN A 531 -7.28 -11.54 10.72
CA GLN A 531 -7.43 -12.88 10.16
C GLN A 531 -8.91 -13.17 9.89
N ILE A 532 -9.22 -13.67 8.71
CA ILE A 532 -10.54 -14.19 8.34
C ILE A 532 -10.38 -15.70 8.16
N THR A 533 -11.06 -16.47 9.01
CA THR A 533 -10.95 -17.93 9.05
C THR A 533 -12.28 -18.57 8.68
N THR A 534 -12.22 -19.58 7.82
CA THR A 534 -13.37 -20.35 7.32
C THR A 534 -13.06 -21.84 7.43
N THR A 535 -14.01 -22.68 7.02
CA THR A 535 -13.82 -24.13 6.93
C THR A 535 -13.34 -24.61 5.55
N MET A 536 -12.99 -23.68 4.66
CA MET A 536 -12.58 -23.97 3.28
C MET A 536 -11.30 -24.81 3.23
N LYS A 537 -11.25 -25.77 2.31
CA LYS A 537 -10.08 -26.64 2.10
C LYS A 537 -9.25 -26.14 0.92
N THR A 538 -8.43 -25.14 1.18
CA THR A 538 -7.68 -24.41 0.14
C THR A 538 -6.36 -25.08 -0.25
N ASN A 539 -5.92 -26.12 0.48
CA ASN A 539 -4.73 -26.92 0.19
C ASN A 539 -3.47 -26.07 0.00
N GLY A 540 -3.26 -25.11 0.90
CA GLY A 540 -2.17 -24.13 0.86
C GLY A 540 -2.19 -23.16 -0.32
N THR A 541 -3.20 -23.19 -1.19
CA THR A 541 -3.28 -22.31 -2.37
C THR A 541 -4.09 -21.05 -2.08
N PHE A 542 -3.58 -19.91 -2.50
CA PHE A 542 -4.24 -18.61 -2.45
C PHE A 542 -3.76 -17.73 -3.60
N TYR A 543 -4.37 -16.58 -3.83
CA TYR A 543 -4.09 -15.74 -4.98
C TYR A 543 -3.94 -14.28 -4.58
N THR A 544 -2.91 -13.62 -5.08
CA THR A 544 -2.65 -12.20 -4.79
C THR A 544 -2.42 -11.42 -6.07
N ASP A 545 -2.86 -10.16 -6.10
CA ASP A 545 -2.70 -9.32 -7.28
C ASP A 545 -1.24 -8.91 -7.54
N SER A 546 -0.92 -8.64 -8.81
CA SER A 546 0.31 -7.96 -9.23
C SER A 546 -0.01 -6.51 -9.60
N ASN A 547 0.35 -5.58 -8.72
CA ASN A 547 0.17 -4.13 -8.90
C ASN A 547 -1.28 -3.72 -9.26
N GLY A 548 -2.27 -4.43 -8.70
CA GLY A 548 -3.69 -4.22 -8.96
C GLY A 548 -4.20 -4.74 -10.31
N ARG A 549 -3.47 -5.68 -10.93
CA ARG A 549 -3.81 -6.27 -12.24
C ARG A 549 -4.01 -7.79 -12.11
N ASP A 550 -3.17 -8.60 -12.76
CA ASP A 550 -3.26 -10.05 -12.80
C ASP A 550 -3.16 -10.65 -11.38
N PHE A 551 -3.99 -11.64 -11.06
CA PHE A 551 -3.84 -12.45 -9.85
C PHE A 551 -2.87 -13.61 -10.09
N LEU A 552 -1.86 -13.72 -9.22
CA LEU A 552 -0.88 -14.79 -9.25
C LEU A 552 -1.25 -15.84 -8.22
N ARG A 553 -1.16 -17.10 -8.65
CA ARG A 553 -1.37 -18.26 -7.78
C ARG A 553 -0.15 -18.41 -6.86
N ARG A 554 -0.39 -18.40 -5.56
CA ARG A 554 0.59 -18.63 -4.48
C ARG A 554 0.31 -19.99 -3.85
N ILE A 555 1.36 -20.69 -3.47
CA ILE A 555 1.29 -21.94 -2.71
C ILE A 555 2.17 -21.75 -1.49
N ARG A 556 1.58 -21.91 -0.30
CA ARG A 556 2.29 -21.80 0.99
C ARG A 556 3.48 -22.76 0.99
N ASP A 557 4.63 -22.25 1.43
CA ASP A 557 5.90 -22.98 1.55
C ASP A 557 6.42 -23.58 0.24
N TYR A 558 6.09 -22.97 -0.90
CA TYR A 558 6.51 -23.45 -2.22
C TYR A 558 7.05 -22.32 -3.09
N ARG A 559 7.97 -22.69 -3.98
CA ARG A 559 8.54 -21.84 -5.04
C ARG A 559 8.61 -22.63 -6.33
N GLN A 560 8.24 -21.98 -7.43
CA GLN A 560 8.22 -22.64 -8.73
C GLN A 560 9.63 -22.82 -9.32
N ASP A 561 10.52 -21.86 -9.09
CA ASP A 561 11.80 -21.80 -9.79
C ASP A 561 12.94 -22.51 -9.04
N TRP A 562 12.80 -22.78 -7.73
CA TRP A 562 13.79 -23.48 -6.90
C TRP A 562 13.13 -24.30 -5.78
N ASP A 563 13.88 -25.25 -5.22
CA ASP A 563 13.44 -26.03 -4.07
C ASP A 563 13.64 -25.19 -2.81
N LEU A 564 12.54 -24.73 -2.21
CA LEU A 564 12.57 -23.81 -1.07
C LEU A 564 13.03 -24.52 0.21
N GLU A 565 14.13 -24.05 0.80
CA GLU A 565 14.46 -24.32 2.19
C GLU A 565 13.70 -23.33 3.10
N ILE A 566 12.78 -23.86 3.91
CA ILE A 566 11.84 -23.07 4.72
C ILE A 566 12.54 -22.62 6.01
N ASN A 567 13.00 -21.37 6.01
CA ASN A 567 13.59 -20.72 7.20
C ASN A 567 12.59 -19.83 7.95
N GLN A 568 11.60 -19.27 7.24
CA GLN A 568 10.60 -18.35 7.79
C GLN A 568 9.19 -18.70 7.27
N PRO A 569 8.45 -19.59 7.95
CA PRO A 569 7.16 -20.10 7.46
C PRO A 569 6.04 -19.05 7.45
N ILE A 570 6.21 -17.92 8.14
CA ILE A 570 5.28 -16.79 8.08
C ILE A 570 5.79 -15.78 7.05
N ALA A 571 6.95 -15.17 7.29
CA ALA A 571 7.46 -14.08 6.47
C ALA A 571 7.69 -14.48 5.00
N GLY A 572 8.09 -15.73 4.74
CA GLY A 572 8.28 -16.28 3.39
C GLY A 572 6.98 -16.57 2.65
N ASN A 573 5.82 -16.44 3.28
CA ASN A 573 4.50 -16.63 2.67
C ASN A 573 3.68 -15.34 2.57
N TYR A 574 4.22 -14.21 3.02
CA TYR A 574 3.61 -12.90 2.81
C TYR A 574 3.86 -12.38 1.39
N TYR A 575 2.84 -11.79 0.78
CA TYR A 575 2.88 -11.20 -0.57
C TYR A 575 2.28 -9.78 -0.56
N PRO A 576 2.70 -8.91 -1.49
CA PRO A 576 2.16 -7.57 -1.58
C PRO A 576 0.75 -7.59 -2.18
N LEU A 577 -0.18 -6.85 -1.59
CA LEU A 577 -1.54 -6.64 -2.08
C LEU A 577 -1.72 -5.18 -2.48
N ASN A 578 -2.25 -4.91 -3.66
CA ASN A 578 -2.65 -3.55 -4.09
C ASN A 578 -4.13 -3.50 -4.53
N LEU A 579 -4.72 -4.64 -4.84
CA LEU A 579 -6.14 -4.81 -5.10
C LEU A 579 -6.75 -5.74 -4.04
N GLY A 580 -6.16 -6.92 -3.83
CA GLY A 580 -6.70 -7.89 -2.89
C GLY A 580 -6.04 -9.26 -2.93
N ILE A 581 -6.62 -10.15 -2.13
CA ILE A 581 -6.25 -11.54 -1.96
C ILE A 581 -7.52 -12.39 -2.00
N TYR A 582 -7.45 -13.58 -2.60
CA TYR A 582 -8.55 -14.54 -2.52
C TYR A 582 -8.07 -15.98 -2.37
N MET A 583 -8.97 -16.85 -1.93
CA MET A 583 -8.78 -18.29 -1.89
C MET A 583 -10.08 -19.00 -2.27
N GLU A 584 -9.97 -20.20 -2.82
CA GLU A 584 -11.09 -21.01 -3.29
C GLU A 584 -10.90 -22.48 -2.92
N ASP A 585 -11.98 -23.24 -2.82
CA ASP A 585 -11.98 -24.69 -2.58
C ASP A 585 -12.73 -25.49 -3.65
N GLY A 586 -13.00 -24.85 -4.80
CA GLY A 586 -13.76 -25.43 -5.92
C GLY A 586 -15.29 -25.32 -5.78
N ASN A 587 -15.80 -24.94 -4.60
CA ASN A 587 -17.23 -24.66 -4.38
C ASN A 587 -17.48 -23.20 -3.98
N THR A 588 -16.63 -22.65 -3.10
CA THR A 588 -16.74 -21.28 -2.60
C THR A 588 -15.45 -20.52 -2.87
N GLU A 589 -15.56 -19.21 -3.06
CA GLU A 589 -14.44 -18.28 -3.09
C GLU A 589 -14.61 -17.26 -1.95
N LEU A 590 -13.54 -17.02 -1.19
CA LEU A 590 -13.45 -15.90 -0.27
C LEU A 590 -12.43 -14.91 -0.82
N SER A 591 -12.92 -13.72 -1.14
CA SER A 591 -12.14 -12.59 -1.66
C SER A 591 -12.10 -11.46 -0.65
N VAL A 592 -10.93 -10.83 -0.50
CA VAL A 592 -10.73 -9.65 0.34
C VAL A 592 -10.04 -8.56 -0.46
N LEU A 593 -10.67 -7.38 -0.56
CA LEU A 593 -10.08 -6.22 -1.25
C LEU A 593 -9.50 -5.22 -0.25
N VAL A 594 -8.46 -4.49 -0.67
CA VAL A 594 -7.70 -3.56 0.19
C VAL A 594 -7.79 -2.12 -0.31
N ASP A 595 -7.87 -1.16 0.62
CA ASP A 595 -7.90 0.27 0.32
C ASP A 595 -6.51 0.90 0.07
N ARG A 596 -5.44 0.12 0.26
CA ARG A 596 -4.04 0.56 0.14
C ARG A 596 -3.11 -0.62 -0.07
N ALA A 597 -1.83 -0.32 -0.34
CA ALA A 597 -0.80 -1.35 -0.34
C ALA A 597 -0.60 -1.92 1.07
N VAL A 598 -0.66 -3.25 1.21
CA VAL A 598 -0.46 -3.99 2.46
C VAL A 598 0.15 -5.37 2.17
N GLY A 599 0.73 -6.01 3.17
CA GLY A 599 1.12 -7.42 3.11
C GLY A 599 -0.04 -8.33 3.51
N GLY A 600 -0.25 -9.42 2.77
CA GLY A 600 -1.21 -10.46 3.13
C GLY A 600 -0.74 -11.86 2.78
N SER A 601 -1.40 -12.86 3.37
CA SER A 601 -1.01 -14.27 3.29
C SER A 601 -2.20 -15.20 3.53
N SER A 602 -1.98 -16.50 3.31
CA SER A 602 -2.78 -17.61 3.83
C SER A 602 -1.86 -18.57 4.60
N ILE A 603 -1.71 -18.35 5.91
CA ILE A 603 -0.81 -19.16 6.76
C ILE A 603 -1.44 -20.49 7.15
N LYS A 604 -2.78 -20.59 7.16
CA LYS A 604 -3.54 -21.82 7.38
C LYS A 604 -4.57 -22.02 6.29
N ASP A 605 -4.91 -23.27 6.00
CA ASP A 605 -5.99 -23.56 5.05
C ASP A 605 -7.30 -22.92 5.51
N GLY A 606 -8.04 -22.36 4.56
CA GLY A 606 -9.28 -21.63 4.84
C GLY A 606 -9.10 -20.32 5.61
N GLN A 607 -7.87 -19.81 5.75
CA GLN A 607 -7.58 -18.54 6.41
C GLN A 607 -6.89 -17.56 5.46
N ILE A 608 -7.40 -16.33 5.41
CA ILE A 608 -6.70 -15.16 4.85
C ILE A 608 -6.29 -14.25 5.99
N GLU A 609 -5.10 -13.68 5.90
CA GLU A 609 -4.67 -12.63 6.84
C GLU A 609 -4.06 -11.43 6.12
N ILE A 610 -4.29 -10.25 6.69
CA ILE A 610 -3.80 -8.97 6.17
C ILE A 610 -3.15 -8.20 7.31
N MET A 611 -1.91 -7.79 7.12
CA MET A 611 -1.21 -6.94 8.08
C MET A 611 -1.64 -5.48 7.88
N LEU A 612 -2.12 -4.86 8.94
CA LEU A 612 -2.77 -3.55 8.90
C LEU A 612 -1.86 -2.41 9.37
N HIS A 613 -0.99 -2.70 10.34
CA HIS A 613 -0.09 -1.70 10.92
C HIS A 613 1.12 -2.35 11.60
N ARG A 614 2.24 -1.63 11.70
CA ARG A 614 3.48 -2.11 12.31
C ARG A 614 4.10 -0.98 13.13
N ARG A 615 4.57 -1.31 14.34
CA ARG A 615 5.40 -0.42 15.15
C ARG A 615 6.51 -1.23 15.80
N LEU A 616 7.75 -0.92 15.45
CA LEU A 616 8.94 -1.68 15.80
C LEU A 616 9.92 -0.85 16.62
N VAL A 617 10.80 -1.54 17.35
CA VAL A 617 11.75 -0.93 18.30
C VAL A 617 13.21 -1.05 17.86
N HIS A 618 13.47 -1.75 16.75
CA HIS A 618 14.80 -1.95 16.18
C HIS A 618 14.84 -1.60 14.68
N ASP A 619 16.03 -1.26 14.20
CA ASP A 619 16.38 -1.18 12.77
C ASP A 619 16.76 -2.59 12.26
N ASP A 620 16.45 -2.91 11.01
CA ASP A 620 16.71 -4.22 10.40
C ASP A 620 18.05 -4.31 9.65
N SER A 621 18.92 -3.30 9.82
CA SER A 621 20.27 -3.25 9.26
C SER A 621 20.31 -3.33 7.73
N ARG A 622 19.40 -2.60 7.07
CA ARG A 622 19.41 -2.40 5.60
C ARG A 622 19.72 -0.97 5.16
N GLY A 623 20.18 -0.13 6.09
CA GLY A 623 20.77 1.19 5.80
C GLY A 623 19.91 2.39 6.18
N VAL A 624 18.63 2.21 6.52
CA VAL A 624 17.77 3.32 6.97
C VAL A 624 18.23 3.89 8.32
N GLY A 625 18.71 3.02 9.22
CA GLY A 625 19.29 3.41 10.51
C GLY A 625 18.28 3.97 11.49
N GLU A 626 17.01 3.57 11.38
CA GLU A 626 15.89 4.01 12.21
C GLU A 626 14.89 2.85 12.39
N ALA A 627 14.39 2.65 13.61
CA ALA A 627 13.27 1.75 13.84
C ALA A 627 11.99 2.32 13.21
N LEU A 628 11.11 1.46 12.70
CA LEU A 628 9.78 1.85 12.22
C LEU A 628 8.87 2.19 13.41
N ASN A 629 9.05 3.39 13.97
CA ASN A 629 8.36 3.88 15.17
C ASN A 629 7.64 5.21 14.89
N GLU A 630 6.64 5.15 14.02
CA GLU A 630 5.89 6.35 13.62
C GLU A 630 5.11 6.95 14.79
N THR A 631 5.22 8.26 14.97
CA THR A 631 4.50 9.01 15.99
C THR A 631 3.83 10.25 15.41
N VAL A 632 2.76 10.70 16.07
CA VAL A 632 2.12 12.00 15.85
C VAL A 632 2.32 12.81 17.11
N CYS A 633 2.75 14.07 16.97
CA CYS A 633 3.03 14.95 18.09
C CYS A 633 2.14 16.19 18.05
N ILE A 634 1.58 16.56 19.20
CA ILE A 634 0.88 17.83 19.41
C ILE A 634 1.61 18.56 20.53
N HIS A 635 2.30 19.64 20.19
CA HIS A 635 3.26 20.28 21.10
C HIS A 635 4.30 19.25 21.59
N ASN A 636 4.34 18.95 22.88
CA ASN A 636 5.29 18.02 23.49
C ASN A 636 4.67 16.63 23.80
N ASP A 637 3.41 16.38 23.41
CA ASP A 637 2.74 15.09 23.60
C ASP A 637 2.77 14.30 22.28
N CYS A 638 3.61 13.26 22.24
CA CYS A 638 3.78 12.37 21.10
C CYS A 638 3.19 10.99 21.39
N LYS A 639 2.37 10.49 20.47
CA LYS A 639 1.76 9.16 20.55
C LYS A 639 2.10 8.35 19.31
N GLY A 640 2.16 7.03 19.45
CA GLY A 640 2.28 6.14 18.29
C GLY A 640 1.19 6.43 17.26
N LEU A 641 1.54 6.42 15.99
CA LEU A 641 0.62 6.71 14.89
C LEU A 641 -0.59 5.74 14.94
N MET A 642 -1.79 6.30 14.82
CA MET A 642 -3.02 5.55 14.57
C MET A 642 -3.30 5.51 13.07
N VAL A 643 -3.66 4.33 12.57
CA VAL A 643 -3.99 4.11 11.16
C VAL A 643 -5.46 3.74 11.06
N LYS A 644 -6.17 4.49 10.22
CA LYS A 644 -7.56 4.21 9.85
C LYS A 644 -7.62 3.78 8.39
N GLY A 645 -8.32 2.68 8.11
CA GLY A 645 -8.44 2.13 6.76
C GLY A 645 -9.59 1.14 6.63
N LYS A 646 -9.72 0.56 5.45
CA LYS A 646 -10.81 -0.37 5.12
C LYS A 646 -10.30 -1.59 4.34
N PHE A 647 -10.93 -2.73 4.59
CA PHE A 647 -10.94 -3.88 3.69
C PHE A 647 -12.39 -4.29 3.42
N PHE A 648 -12.62 -5.05 2.35
CA PHE A 648 -13.95 -5.39 1.84
C PHE A 648 -14.09 -6.89 1.62
#